data_AF-A0A8K0GNF6-F1
#
_entry.id   AF-A0A8K0GNF6-F1
#
_cell.length_a   1.000
_cell.length_b   1.000
_cell.length_c   1.000
_cell.angle_alpha   90.00
_cell.angle_beta   90.00
_cell.angle_gamma   90.00
#
_symmetry.space_group_name_H-M   'P 1'
#
loop_
_entity.id
_entity.type
_entity.pdbx_description
1 polymer ?
#
loop_
_entity_poly.entity_id
_entity_poly.type
_entity_poly.pdbx_seq_one_letter_code
_entity_poly.pdbx_strand_id
1 'polypeptide(L)'
;MESTAWRRLDSISGHFLPLGEASHVLQPVLLSNGQLKNGEGREAEPVVIGGMVLDIHATPSIPAIPRTTTPGKVNYVLGGVARNVAECMSKLGKNPFIISALGLDMAGNLLLEHWKSAGLSTEGIRKQPDIETAVVSNILDGNGELAAAVASVEAIEKFLTPDWIQQFKCNICSAPLLMVDANLDFPALGASCQIAAMSKIPVWFEPVSVEKSKRIVPVVKNIHFTSPNEDELIAMANALSGGNVYSSVERENSRNKWSVESLFKMLKPAIWVLLESGIRIVVVTLGSDGVFLCSKGGPSFMRIGPRETKQNAPNGQLYETVAKACPSRWFSGAAESERSSHLFAVHFPAPRASVVRLTGAGDCLVGGTLASISVGLDIMQSVAVGIAAAKVAVESETNVPRAFSLDAITADASSCTAVNGYSNNGIQLRNSQYDQNSKSRHREARKLFDEMPQRNVYSWNAIVSAYIKAKDLTQARVLFESASQRDLVTYNSMLSGYVSEDGYEKKALELFRGMQSSEDGIRTDEFSLTTMLNFTAKLAVVSYGRQLHSCMVKTGNFLSGFAVSSLIDMYSKCGCFQDAWRVFSGCSGLIDLVSKNAMVAACCREGELEMAVDLFWKGPEWNDTVSWNTLISGYAQNGYEKEALKLFVLMAENGCKWNEHTLASALSACAGLRSFNHGRELHAFVLKNGLSVNPFISSGIVDVYCKCGNMGYADWVHTAMGIRNSFSITSMIGVIQLKQCEAVFELLSEFMVKEALIPDALILISVLSACAIRAALDPGNQVHAYILRNGIEMDRKLISALVDMYSKCGSIIYAEKIFQRDFDRDSILYNVMIAGYARHGNEHKAIQYFEEMQERGFKPDAVTFLALLSVCSHCGLIELGEQFFYSMTKDYNILPEIDHYACMIDLYGRANALGKAIAFMRKIPTELDAVILGTFLTACRTNGNTELARMAEEKLLQTEGCNGDRYVQLANVYAADGNWDEMGRIRKRMRGKDIKKTAGCSWLYVDNGVHIFTSGDRTHSKSEAIYLTLASLTEELYETAGAI
;
A
#
# COMPACT_ATOMS: atom_id res chain seq x y z
N MET A 1 31.57 3.34 35.12
CA MET A 1 31.37 4.76 34.74
C MET A 1 29.98 4.91 34.15
N GLU A 2 28.99 4.69 35.00
CA GLU A 2 27.73 5.41 34.95
C GLU A 2 28.06 6.89 35.26
N SER A 3 27.59 7.87 34.48
CA SER A 3 27.26 9.24 34.97
C SER A 3 26.91 10.28 33.89
N THR A 4 26.19 9.98 32.80
CA THR A 4 25.69 11.05 31.91
C THR A 4 24.25 10.92 31.43
N ALA A 5 23.61 9.75 31.57
CA ALA A 5 22.18 9.61 31.25
C ALA A 5 21.24 9.95 32.43
N TRP A 6 21.69 9.76 33.68
CA TRP A 6 20.86 9.93 34.88
C TRP A 6 20.71 11.36 35.41
N ARG A 7 21.37 12.37 34.81
CA ARG A 7 21.24 13.79 35.23
C ARG A 7 20.30 14.65 34.37
N ARG A 8 19.70 14.10 33.30
CA ARG A 8 18.75 14.86 32.47
C ARG A 8 17.28 14.46 32.64
N LEU A 9 17.02 13.32 33.29
CA LEU A 9 15.66 12.84 33.55
C LEU A 9 15.07 13.28 34.89
N ASP A 10 15.87 13.92 35.76
CA ASP A 10 15.44 14.41 37.09
C ASP A 10 14.89 15.85 37.09
N SER A 11 14.77 16.51 35.92
CA SER A 11 14.31 17.91 35.83
C SER A 11 12.85 18.09 35.38
N ILE A 12 12.12 17.01 35.05
CA ILE A 12 10.77 17.16 34.42
C ILE A 12 9.69 16.31 35.11
N SER A 13 9.97 15.65 36.24
CA SER A 13 8.95 14.98 37.04
C SER A 13 8.80 15.62 38.42
N GLY A 14 8.49 16.92 38.42
CA GLY A 14 8.11 17.67 39.60
C GLY A 14 6.76 18.35 39.37
N HIS A 15 5.71 17.72 39.90
CA HIS A 15 4.43 18.31 40.30
C HIS A 15 3.28 18.34 39.29
N PHE A 16 2.46 17.28 39.36
CA PHE A 16 1.03 17.34 39.09
C PHE A 16 0.27 18.00 40.27
N LEU A 17 -0.42 19.13 39.98
CA LEU A 17 -1.74 19.64 40.47
C LEU A 17 -1.97 19.95 41.98
N PRO A 18 -3.02 20.72 42.43
CA PRO A 18 -3.94 21.69 41.77
C PRO A 18 -4.28 23.00 42.58
N LEU A 19 -5.05 23.92 41.94
CA LEU A 19 -6.03 24.93 42.43
C LEU A 19 -5.66 26.02 43.48
N GLY A 20 -6.07 27.28 43.21
CA GLY A 20 -6.62 28.17 44.26
C GLY A 20 -6.23 29.66 44.27
N GLU A 21 -7.24 30.50 44.01
CA GLU A 21 -7.53 31.81 44.63
C GLU A 21 -6.88 33.13 44.19
N ALA A 22 -7.77 34.12 44.13
CA ALA A 22 -7.62 35.48 43.67
C ALA A 22 -7.12 36.43 44.77
N SER A 23 -6.52 37.56 44.38
CA SER A 23 -6.99 38.92 44.69
C SER A 23 -5.88 39.98 44.60
N HIS A 24 -6.23 41.08 43.90
CA HIS A 24 -5.87 42.51 44.05
C HIS A 24 -4.45 42.92 44.53
N VAL A 25 -3.78 43.92 43.94
CA VAL A 25 -4.10 45.36 44.12
C VAL A 25 -3.16 46.23 43.24
N LEU A 26 -3.71 47.35 42.70
CA LEU A 26 -3.13 48.61 42.18
C LEU A 26 -2.82 48.83 40.66
N GLN A 27 -3.77 49.54 40.04
CA GLN A 27 -3.73 50.48 38.89
C GLN A 27 -2.74 51.68 39.06
N PRO A 28 -2.70 52.70 38.17
CA PRO A 28 -2.67 52.76 36.70
C PRO A 28 -1.62 53.78 36.15
N VAL A 29 -1.21 53.68 34.88
CA VAL A 29 -0.86 54.89 34.09
C VAL A 29 -1.50 54.77 32.70
N LEU A 30 -2.25 55.82 32.37
CA LEU A 30 -3.16 55.94 31.25
C LEU A 30 -2.48 56.73 30.11
N LEU A 31 -2.86 56.39 28.87
CA LEU A 31 -2.76 57.14 27.60
C LEU A 31 -1.41 57.01 26.85
N SER A 32 -1.35 56.63 25.56
CA SER A 32 -2.25 57.01 24.45
C SER A 32 -2.08 56.07 23.23
N ASN A 33 -3.19 55.81 22.53
CA ASN A 33 -3.31 55.28 21.16
C ASN A 33 -3.00 53.80 20.86
N GLY A 34 -3.82 52.92 21.44
CA GLY A 34 -4.72 52.05 20.66
C GLY A 34 -4.13 50.91 19.82
N GLN A 35 -3.38 49.99 20.44
CA GLN A 35 -3.25 48.62 19.92
C GLN A 35 -4.32 47.72 20.55
N LEU A 36 -5.22 47.19 19.72
CA LEU A 36 -6.05 46.04 20.07
C LEU A 36 -5.14 44.82 20.20
N LYS A 37 -4.68 44.54 21.42
CA LYS A 37 -4.20 43.21 21.79
C LYS A 37 -5.42 42.36 22.08
N ASN A 38 -5.71 41.37 21.25
CA ASN A 38 -6.58 40.27 21.65
C ASN A 38 -5.91 39.57 22.84
N GLY A 39 -6.62 39.56 23.97
CA GLY A 39 -6.13 39.05 25.24
C GLY A 39 -6.06 37.53 25.23
N GLU A 40 -5.04 36.98 24.58
CA GLU A 40 -4.63 35.58 24.74
C GLU A 40 -3.27 35.26 24.09
N GLY A 41 -2.36 36.23 23.90
CA GLY A 41 -1.00 35.94 23.44
C GLY A 41 -0.84 35.18 22.10
N ARG A 42 -1.92 35.03 21.31
CA ARG A 42 -1.90 34.38 19.99
C ARG A 42 -1.30 35.33 18.94
N GLU A 43 -0.41 34.80 18.10
CA GLU A 43 0.11 35.54 16.94
C GLU A 43 -1.02 35.91 15.97
N ALA A 44 -0.90 37.06 15.31
CA ALA A 44 -1.86 37.48 14.29
C ALA A 44 -1.81 36.54 13.07
N GLU A 45 -2.93 35.90 12.76
CA GLU A 45 -3.06 34.93 11.68
C GLU A 45 -3.45 35.60 10.34
N PRO A 46 -2.91 35.15 9.20
CA PRO A 46 -3.35 35.62 7.87
C PRO A 46 -4.82 35.27 7.64
N VAL A 47 -5.54 36.12 6.91
CA VAL A 47 -6.95 35.85 6.58
C VAL A 47 -7.09 35.59 5.08
N VAL A 48 -7.84 34.54 4.74
CA VAL A 48 -8.14 34.15 3.36
C VAL A 48 -9.65 34.13 3.18
N ILE A 49 -10.18 34.85 2.19
CA ILE A 49 -11.61 34.88 1.88
C ILE A 49 -11.82 34.32 0.48
N GLY A 50 -12.62 33.25 0.38
CA GLY A 50 -12.90 32.63 -0.90
C GLY A 50 -13.50 31.23 -0.81
N GLY A 51 -13.52 30.54 -1.95
CA GLY A 51 -14.23 29.29 -2.11
C GLY A 51 -13.48 28.04 -1.69
N MET A 52 -14.19 27.15 -1.01
CA MET A 52 -13.85 25.73 -0.94
C MET A 52 -14.67 25.00 -2.01
N VAL A 53 -14.00 24.31 -2.94
CA VAL A 53 -14.63 23.72 -4.13
C VAL A 53 -14.28 22.24 -4.21
N LEU A 54 -15.18 21.39 -4.67
CA LEU A 54 -14.84 20.00 -5.00
C LEU A 54 -14.62 19.85 -6.51
N ASP A 55 -13.43 19.47 -6.91
CA ASP A 55 -13.12 19.20 -8.32
C ASP A 55 -13.45 17.73 -8.64
N ILE A 56 -14.21 17.48 -9.69
CA ILE A 56 -14.60 16.16 -10.19
C ILE A 56 -13.91 15.96 -11.54
N HIS A 57 -12.88 15.14 -11.59
CA HIS A 57 -12.15 14.83 -12.81
C HIS A 57 -12.66 13.53 -13.42
N ALA A 58 -13.39 13.63 -14.52
CA ALA A 58 -13.84 12.50 -15.32
C ALA A 58 -12.89 12.27 -16.50
N THR A 59 -12.33 11.08 -16.65
CA THR A 59 -11.49 10.70 -17.80
C THR A 59 -12.12 9.50 -18.50
N PRO A 60 -12.50 9.61 -19.78
CA PRO A 60 -13.09 8.50 -20.53
C PRO A 60 -12.00 7.47 -20.83
N SER A 61 -12.34 6.19 -20.67
CA SER A 61 -11.43 5.06 -20.89
C SER A 61 -11.22 4.76 -22.38
N ILE A 62 -12.05 5.34 -23.24
CA ILE A 62 -12.01 5.28 -24.70
C ILE A 62 -12.36 6.67 -25.25
N PRO A 63 -11.99 7.02 -26.50
CA PRO A 63 -12.39 8.29 -27.10
C PRO A 63 -13.91 8.51 -27.01
N ALA A 64 -14.32 9.69 -26.56
CA ALA A 64 -15.74 10.00 -26.34
C ALA A 64 -16.50 9.95 -27.67
N ILE A 65 -17.54 9.11 -27.72
CA ILE A 65 -18.42 9.02 -28.88
C ILE A 65 -19.61 9.96 -28.63
N PRO A 66 -19.88 10.97 -29.49
CA PRO A 66 -20.99 11.89 -29.29
C PRO A 66 -22.33 11.17 -29.17
N ARG A 67 -23.19 11.64 -28.26
CA ARG A 67 -24.57 11.15 -28.02
C ARG A 67 -24.69 9.73 -27.45
N THR A 68 -23.62 9.18 -26.87
CA THR A 68 -23.68 7.91 -26.12
C THR A 68 -22.93 8.02 -24.78
N THR A 69 -23.16 7.07 -23.89
CA THR A 69 -22.42 6.95 -22.62
C THR A 69 -21.04 6.33 -22.89
N THR A 70 -19.99 6.97 -22.36
CA THR A 70 -18.61 6.49 -22.50
C THR A 70 -18.10 6.02 -21.14
N PRO A 71 -17.64 4.77 -20.99
CA PRO A 71 -17.07 4.30 -19.74
C PRO A 71 -15.80 5.11 -19.42
N GLY A 72 -15.63 5.47 -18.15
CA GLY A 72 -14.54 6.34 -17.71
C GLY A 72 -14.26 6.22 -16.21
N LYS A 73 -13.21 6.89 -15.76
CA LYS A 73 -12.83 7.03 -14.35
C LYS A 73 -13.28 8.39 -13.86
N VAL A 74 -13.80 8.47 -12.63
CA VAL A 74 -14.12 9.73 -11.96
C VAL A 74 -13.28 9.83 -10.69
N ASN A 75 -12.53 10.92 -10.57
CA ASN A 75 -11.68 11.23 -9.42
C ASN A 75 -12.17 12.51 -8.74
N TYR A 76 -12.48 12.43 -7.46
CA TYR A 76 -12.78 13.60 -6.64
C TYR A 76 -11.46 14.16 -6.10
N VAL A 77 -11.23 15.44 -6.34
CA VAL A 77 -10.02 16.17 -5.95
C VAL A 77 -10.45 17.39 -5.15
N LEU A 78 -9.79 17.65 -4.04
CA LEU A 78 -10.05 18.84 -3.23
C LEU A 78 -9.61 20.07 -4.04
N GLY A 79 -10.57 20.97 -4.30
CA GLY A 79 -10.47 22.12 -5.20
C GLY A 79 -10.75 23.48 -4.53
N GLY A 80 -10.56 24.56 -5.29
CA GLY A 80 -10.75 25.93 -4.81
C GLY A 80 -9.45 26.62 -4.41
N VAL A 81 -9.21 27.77 -5.05
CA VAL A 81 -7.97 28.57 -4.93
C VAL A 81 -7.73 29.02 -3.49
N ALA A 82 -8.72 29.65 -2.85
CA ALA A 82 -8.62 30.06 -1.45
C ALA A 82 -8.28 28.90 -0.50
N ARG A 83 -8.90 27.73 -0.70
CA ARG A 83 -8.66 26.52 0.10
C ARG A 83 -7.27 25.96 -0.13
N ASN A 84 -6.83 25.83 -1.39
CA ASN A 84 -5.48 25.37 -1.74
C ASN A 84 -4.40 26.30 -1.14
N VAL A 85 -4.56 27.62 -1.30
CA VAL A 85 -3.61 28.61 -0.77
C VAL A 85 -3.52 28.53 0.76
N ALA A 86 -4.68 28.48 1.44
CA ALA A 86 -4.72 28.42 2.89
C ALA A 86 -4.17 27.08 3.45
N GLU A 87 -4.45 25.96 2.78
CA GLU A 87 -3.86 24.65 3.13
C GLU A 87 -2.33 24.64 2.91
N CYS A 88 -1.85 25.28 1.84
CA CYS A 88 -0.42 25.44 1.60
C CYS A 88 0.26 26.24 2.72
N MET A 89 -0.36 27.34 3.17
CA MET A 89 0.15 28.14 4.30
C MET A 89 0.22 27.32 5.59
N SER A 90 -0.81 26.52 5.87
CA SER A 90 -0.86 25.57 7.00
C SER A 90 0.33 24.63 7.02
N LYS A 91 0.59 23.98 5.89
CA LYS A 91 1.70 23.03 5.75
C LYS A 91 3.08 23.69 5.82
N LEU A 92 3.16 25.01 5.57
CA LEU A 92 4.37 25.81 5.78
C LEU A 92 4.45 26.43 7.19
N GLY A 93 3.56 26.05 8.10
CA GLY A 93 3.62 26.38 9.52
C GLY A 93 2.91 27.69 9.88
N LYS A 94 1.96 28.15 9.06
CA LYS A 94 1.08 29.28 9.36
C LYS A 94 -0.36 28.82 9.34
N ASN A 95 -1.14 29.15 10.36
CA ASN A 95 -2.56 28.79 10.40
C ASN A 95 -3.39 29.96 9.88
N PRO A 96 -3.77 30.00 8.59
CA PRO A 96 -4.65 31.05 8.11
C PRO A 96 -6.08 30.85 8.62
N PHE A 97 -6.75 31.95 8.91
CA PHE A 97 -8.18 31.98 9.17
C PHE A 97 -8.93 32.10 7.83
N ILE A 98 -9.72 31.08 7.47
CA ILE A 98 -10.50 31.08 6.22
C ILE A 98 -11.93 31.55 6.46
N ILE A 99 -12.42 32.46 5.61
CA ILE A 99 -13.83 32.84 5.52
C ILE A 99 -14.40 32.20 4.25
N SER A 100 -15.26 31.20 4.41
CA SER A 100 -15.82 30.41 3.30
C SER A 100 -17.25 29.97 3.57
N ALA A 101 -17.87 29.29 2.60
CA ALA A 101 -19.24 28.77 2.68
C ALA A 101 -19.29 27.35 2.09
N LEU A 102 -19.93 26.43 2.81
CA LEU A 102 -20.10 25.02 2.43
C LEU A 102 -21.53 24.54 2.71
N GLY A 103 -22.00 23.61 1.88
CA GLY A 103 -23.28 22.93 2.08
C GLY A 103 -23.26 21.83 3.12
N LEU A 104 -24.45 21.38 3.51
CA LEU A 104 -24.65 20.11 4.25
C LEU A 104 -24.82 18.93 3.27
N ASP A 105 -24.02 18.91 2.22
CA ASP A 105 -24.00 17.86 1.20
C ASP A 105 -22.70 17.04 1.26
N MET A 106 -22.60 16.01 0.42
CA MET A 106 -21.43 15.12 0.39
C MET A 106 -20.13 15.87 0.10
N ALA A 107 -20.16 16.84 -0.82
CA ALA A 107 -18.99 17.62 -1.19
C ALA A 107 -18.52 18.52 -0.03
N GLY A 108 -19.45 19.19 0.64
CA GLY A 108 -19.16 20.07 1.78
C GLY A 108 -18.67 19.30 3.00
N ASN A 109 -19.23 18.11 3.26
CA ASN A 109 -18.74 17.24 4.33
C ASN A 109 -17.32 16.74 4.06
N LEU A 110 -17.03 16.30 2.83
CA LEU A 110 -15.70 15.81 2.45
C LEU A 110 -14.63 16.90 2.53
N LEU A 111 -14.93 18.12 2.06
CA LEU A 111 -14.03 19.28 2.18
C LEU A 111 -13.79 19.66 3.65
N LEU A 112 -14.84 19.64 4.47
CA LEU A 112 -14.77 20.03 5.88
C LEU A 112 -14.05 18.99 6.74
N GLU A 113 -14.24 17.69 6.50
CA GLU A 113 -13.54 16.62 7.19
C GLU A 113 -12.04 16.69 6.94
N HIS A 114 -11.63 16.88 5.69
CA HIS A 114 -10.23 17.10 5.34
C HIS A 114 -9.68 18.35 6.03
N TRP A 115 -10.42 19.47 5.98
CA TRP A 115 -10.01 20.73 6.62
C TRP A 115 -9.82 20.58 8.14
N LYS A 116 -10.72 19.86 8.81
CA LYS A 116 -10.60 19.55 10.25
C LYS A 116 -9.42 18.64 10.54
N SER A 117 -9.16 17.65 9.70
CA SER A 117 -8.01 16.74 9.85
C SER A 117 -6.67 17.48 9.77
N ALA A 118 -6.62 18.60 9.05
CA ALA A 118 -5.46 19.49 8.99
C ALA A 118 -5.32 20.41 10.22
N GLY A 119 -6.22 20.32 11.20
CA GLY A 119 -6.17 21.13 12.43
C GLY A 119 -6.53 22.61 12.24
N LEU A 120 -7.17 22.96 11.12
CA LEU A 120 -7.50 24.34 10.76
C LEU A 120 -8.87 24.76 11.30
N SER A 121 -8.99 26.05 11.64
CA SER A 121 -10.24 26.60 12.18
C SER A 121 -11.37 26.51 11.17
N THR A 122 -12.55 26.16 11.67
CA THR A 122 -13.81 26.13 10.91
C THR A 122 -14.74 27.29 11.26
N GLU A 123 -14.33 28.21 12.13
CA GLU A 123 -15.20 29.29 12.64
C GLU A 123 -15.66 30.25 11.54
N GLY A 124 -14.81 30.53 10.55
CA GLY A 124 -15.15 31.36 9.40
C GLY A 124 -15.91 30.63 8.27
N ILE A 125 -16.22 29.34 8.45
CA ILE A 125 -16.90 28.52 7.43
C ILE A 125 -18.40 28.50 7.72
N ARG A 126 -19.18 29.20 6.90
CA ARG A 126 -20.64 29.18 6.94
C ARG A 126 -21.15 27.83 6.46
N LYS A 127 -21.94 27.14 7.28
CA LYS A 127 -22.53 25.84 6.92
C LYS A 127 -24.03 25.81 7.15
N GLN A 128 -24.81 25.67 6.08
CA GLN A 128 -26.28 25.67 6.15
C GLN A 128 -26.89 24.69 5.11
N PRO A 129 -28.12 24.18 5.32
CA PRO A 129 -28.75 23.22 4.41
C PRO A 129 -29.10 23.78 3.02
N ASP A 130 -29.25 25.10 2.90
CA ASP A 130 -29.61 25.83 1.68
C ASP A 130 -28.41 26.21 0.81
N ILE A 131 -27.19 25.92 1.28
CA ILE A 131 -25.96 26.10 0.53
C ILE A 131 -25.68 24.79 -0.22
N GLU A 132 -25.61 24.86 -1.56
CA GLU A 132 -25.07 23.78 -2.38
C GLU A 132 -23.56 23.99 -2.51
N THR A 133 -22.74 23.04 -2.05
CA THR A 133 -21.29 23.18 -2.09
C THR A 133 -20.80 23.39 -3.52
N ALA A 134 -19.84 24.31 -3.70
CA ALA A 134 -19.28 24.59 -5.01
C ALA A 134 -18.56 23.36 -5.58
N VAL A 135 -18.81 23.04 -6.85
CA VAL A 135 -18.27 21.87 -7.56
C VAL A 135 -17.79 22.27 -8.95
N VAL A 136 -16.62 21.77 -9.35
CA VAL A 136 -16.09 21.92 -10.72
C VAL A 136 -15.92 20.55 -11.34
N SER A 137 -16.66 20.24 -12.39
CA SER A 137 -16.55 18.98 -13.13
C SER A 137 -15.71 19.16 -14.37
N ASN A 138 -14.52 18.56 -14.38
CA ASN A 138 -13.57 18.53 -15.49
C ASN A 138 -13.70 17.20 -16.23
N ILE A 139 -14.02 17.23 -17.52
CA ILE A 139 -13.96 16.08 -18.42
C ILE A 139 -12.62 16.17 -19.16
N LEU A 140 -11.71 15.25 -18.87
CA LEU A 140 -10.44 15.10 -19.57
C LEU A 140 -10.62 14.19 -20.79
N ASP A 141 -9.75 14.26 -21.79
CA ASP A 141 -9.72 13.34 -22.93
C ASP A 141 -8.81 12.13 -22.66
N GLY A 142 -8.62 11.27 -23.67
CA GLY A 142 -7.78 10.06 -23.57
C GLY A 142 -6.28 10.34 -23.38
N ASN A 143 -5.83 11.58 -23.58
CA ASN A 143 -4.46 12.03 -23.34
C ASN A 143 -4.34 12.73 -21.98
N GLY A 144 -5.44 12.89 -21.24
CA GLY A 144 -5.49 13.61 -19.97
C GLY A 144 -5.61 15.13 -20.12
N GLU A 145 -5.88 15.65 -21.32
CA GLU A 145 -6.11 17.08 -21.57
C GLU A 145 -7.56 17.47 -21.28
N LEU A 146 -7.83 18.71 -20.90
CA LEU A 146 -9.19 19.16 -20.58
C LEU A 146 -10.05 19.27 -21.85
N ALA A 147 -11.05 18.40 -21.98
CA ALA A 147 -12.02 18.41 -23.08
C ALA A 147 -13.21 19.34 -22.80
N ALA A 148 -13.72 19.35 -21.56
CA ALA A 148 -14.79 20.24 -21.12
C ALA A 148 -14.71 20.46 -19.61
N ALA A 149 -15.20 21.62 -19.12
CA ALA A 149 -15.36 21.88 -17.70
C ALA A 149 -16.70 22.56 -17.42
N VAL A 150 -17.35 22.19 -16.32
CA VAL A 150 -18.55 22.86 -15.81
C VAL A 150 -18.33 23.21 -14.34
N ALA A 151 -18.41 24.50 -14.01
CA ALA A 151 -18.21 25.00 -12.65
C ALA A 151 -19.53 25.52 -12.07
N SER A 152 -20.01 24.91 -10.98
CA SER A 152 -21.06 25.47 -10.13
C SER A 152 -20.39 26.10 -8.90
N VAL A 153 -20.23 27.42 -8.95
CA VAL A 153 -19.54 28.21 -7.91
C VAL A 153 -20.44 29.31 -7.33
N GLU A 154 -21.74 29.29 -7.67
CA GLU A 154 -22.73 30.29 -7.26
C GLU A 154 -22.87 30.39 -5.74
N ALA A 155 -22.64 29.30 -5.02
CA ALA A 155 -22.72 29.29 -3.56
C ALA A 155 -21.69 30.24 -2.91
N ILE A 156 -20.51 30.38 -3.50
CA ILE A 156 -19.49 31.31 -3.00
C ILE A 156 -19.99 32.75 -3.17
N GLU A 157 -20.59 33.07 -4.31
CA GLU A 157 -21.11 34.39 -4.65
C GLU A 157 -22.35 34.76 -3.82
N LYS A 158 -23.24 33.79 -3.58
CA LYS A 158 -24.51 34.02 -2.88
C LYS A 158 -24.37 34.08 -1.36
N PHE A 159 -23.44 33.31 -0.78
CA PHE A 159 -23.40 33.10 0.67
C PHE A 159 -22.23 33.78 1.39
N LEU A 160 -21.17 34.19 0.68
CA LEU A 160 -20.13 35.07 1.22
C LEU A 160 -20.56 36.54 1.15
N THR A 161 -21.66 36.88 1.80
CA THR A 161 -22.22 38.23 1.77
C THR A 161 -21.35 39.22 2.57
N PRO A 162 -21.47 40.54 2.28
CA PRO A 162 -20.85 41.59 3.10
C PRO A 162 -21.13 41.42 4.60
N ASP A 163 -22.36 41.06 4.97
CA ASP A 163 -22.76 40.86 6.37
C ASP A 163 -22.01 39.71 7.03
N TRP A 164 -21.78 38.60 6.30
CA TRP A 164 -21.02 37.47 6.80
C TRP A 164 -19.55 37.85 7.02
N ILE A 165 -18.95 38.53 6.04
CA ILE A 165 -17.55 39.01 6.12
C ILE A 165 -17.38 40.00 7.28
N GLN A 166 -18.37 40.87 7.50
CA GLN A 166 -18.36 41.87 8.58
C GLN A 166 -18.27 41.25 9.98
N GLN A 167 -18.79 40.03 10.18
CA GLN A 167 -18.69 39.33 11.48
C GLN A 167 -17.23 39.07 11.90
N PHE A 168 -16.36 38.89 10.92
CA PHE A 168 -14.94 38.61 11.11
C PHE A 168 -14.06 39.85 10.93
N LYS A 169 -14.65 41.05 11.04
CA LYS A 169 -13.93 42.33 10.95
C LYS A 169 -12.71 42.37 11.87
N CYS A 170 -12.81 41.87 13.10
CA CYS A 170 -11.70 41.86 14.06
C CYS A 170 -10.53 40.98 13.57
N ASN A 171 -10.82 39.82 12.99
CA ASN A 171 -9.81 38.93 12.40
C ASN A 171 -9.13 39.63 11.21
N ILE A 172 -9.90 40.22 10.29
CA ILE A 172 -9.33 40.93 9.13
C ILE A 172 -8.47 42.12 9.58
N CYS A 173 -8.97 42.94 10.51
CA CYS A 173 -8.27 44.13 11.01
C CYS A 173 -6.98 43.84 11.80
N SER A 174 -6.81 42.61 12.28
CA SER A 174 -5.61 42.18 13.01
C SER A 174 -4.65 41.34 12.17
N ALA A 175 -5.05 40.93 10.97
CA ALA A 175 -4.27 40.05 10.10
C ALA A 175 -2.97 40.72 9.59
N PRO A 176 -1.87 39.97 9.42
CA PRO A 176 -0.67 40.49 8.77
C PRO A 176 -0.90 40.80 7.28
N LEU A 177 -1.82 40.07 6.65
CA LEU A 177 -2.27 40.26 5.28
C LEU A 177 -3.66 39.64 5.07
N LEU A 178 -4.37 40.13 4.06
CA LEU A 178 -5.65 39.60 3.59
C LEU A 178 -5.50 39.09 2.16
N MET A 179 -5.89 37.84 1.90
CA MET A 179 -6.08 37.33 0.54
C MET A 179 -7.57 37.28 0.22
N VAL A 180 -7.94 37.81 -0.96
CA VAL A 180 -9.29 37.70 -1.51
C VAL A 180 -9.25 37.00 -2.85
N ASP A 181 -10.11 35.99 -2.98
CA ASP A 181 -10.34 35.23 -4.22
C ASP A 181 -11.28 36.01 -5.16
N ALA A 182 -10.97 36.06 -6.46
CA ALA A 182 -11.83 36.69 -7.47
C ALA A 182 -13.21 36.00 -7.66
N ASN A 183 -13.47 34.87 -7.00
CA ASN A 183 -14.79 34.24 -6.90
C ASN A 183 -15.80 35.08 -6.10
N LEU A 184 -15.35 36.03 -5.27
CA LEU A 184 -16.26 36.94 -4.58
C LEU A 184 -17.02 37.83 -5.57
N ASP A 185 -18.27 38.14 -5.25
CA ASP A 185 -19.06 39.13 -5.99
C ASP A 185 -18.60 40.57 -5.65
N PHE A 186 -19.12 41.56 -6.38
CA PHE A 186 -18.67 42.95 -6.20
C PHE A 186 -18.92 43.51 -4.78
N PRO A 187 -20.12 43.32 -4.16
CA PRO A 187 -20.35 43.73 -2.79
C PRO A 187 -19.40 43.08 -1.77
N ALA A 188 -19.21 41.76 -1.82
CA ALA A 188 -18.36 41.04 -0.88
C ALA A 188 -16.88 41.45 -1.01
N LEU A 189 -16.40 41.58 -2.24
CA LEU A 189 -15.04 42.04 -2.53
C LEU A 189 -14.81 43.47 -2.04
N GLY A 190 -15.80 44.35 -2.27
CA GLY A 190 -15.80 45.73 -1.77
C GLY A 190 -15.74 45.79 -0.24
N ALA A 191 -16.59 45.04 0.46
CA ALA A 191 -16.62 44.98 1.91
C ALA A 191 -15.29 44.47 2.49
N SER A 192 -14.74 43.39 1.92
CA SER A 192 -13.44 42.82 2.33
C SER A 192 -12.32 43.85 2.22
N CYS A 193 -12.23 44.53 1.08
CA CYS A 193 -11.20 45.55 0.83
C CYS A 193 -11.38 46.79 1.71
N GLN A 194 -12.61 47.21 1.98
CA GLN A 194 -12.90 48.34 2.87
C GLN A 194 -12.47 48.05 4.31
N ILE A 195 -12.79 46.87 4.83
CA ILE A 195 -12.37 46.45 6.18
C ILE A 195 -10.84 46.42 6.28
N ALA A 196 -10.16 45.85 5.30
CA ALA A 196 -8.70 45.85 5.24
C ALA A 196 -8.11 47.27 5.21
N ALA A 197 -8.69 48.17 4.42
CA ALA A 197 -8.26 49.56 4.32
C ALA A 197 -8.36 50.32 5.64
N MET A 198 -9.37 50.04 6.48
CA MET A 198 -9.53 50.67 7.81
C MET A 198 -8.31 50.47 8.71
N SER A 199 -7.67 49.31 8.62
CA SER A 199 -6.48 48.96 9.42
C SER A 199 -5.19 48.92 8.60
N LYS A 200 -5.21 49.41 7.34
CA LYS A 200 -4.08 49.40 6.39
C LYS A 200 -3.48 48.00 6.18
N ILE A 201 -4.34 46.98 6.18
CA ILE A 201 -3.95 45.60 5.93
C ILE A 201 -3.67 45.43 4.44
N PRO A 202 -2.50 44.87 4.05
CA PRO A 202 -2.20 44.61 2.65
C PRO A 202 -3.16 43.56 2.08
N VAL A 203 -3.70 43.83 0.90
CA VAL A 203 -4.66 42.95 0.21
C VAL A 203 -3.99 42.30 -1.00
N TRP A 204 -4.03 40.97 -1.04
CA TRP A 204 -3.65 40.15 -2.17
C TRP A 204 -4.91 39.71 -2.92
N PHE A 205 -5.05 40.15 -4.17
CA PHE A 205 -6.15 39.75 -5.05
C PHE A 205 -5.70 38.59 -5.93
N GLU A 206 -6.32 37.43 -5.75
CA GLU A 206 -6.02 36.22 -6.53
C GLU A 206 -7.03 36.02 -7.65
N PRO A 207 -6.62 36.15 -8.92
CA PRO A 207 -7.44 35.74 -10.06
C PRO A 207 -7.70 34.23 -10.04
N VAL A 208 -8.88 33.83 -10.53
CA VAL A 208 -9.28 32.40 -10.62
C VAL A 208 -9.77 32.00 -12.01
N SER A 209 -9.96 32.99 -12.88
CA SER A 209 -10.25 32.83 -14.29
C SER A 209 -10.12 34.19 -14.97
N VAL A 210 -9.91 34.16 -16.28
CA VAL A 210 -9.87 35.35 -17.14
C VAL A 210 -11.09 36.25 -16.92
N GLU A 211 -12.29 35.67 -16.85
CA GLU A 211 -13.52 36.45 -16.69
C GLU A 211 -13.64 37.08 -15.30
N LYS A 212 -13.35 36.30 -14.25
CA LYS A 212 -13.46 36.78 -12.86
C LYS A 212 -12.34 37.75 -12.48
N SER A 213 -11.18 37.67 -13.13
CA SER A 213 -10.06 38.60 -12.92
C SER A 213 -10.47 40.08 -13.11
N LYS A 214 -11.43 40.36 -14.01
CA LYS A 214 -11.99 41.69 -14.29
C LYS A 214 -12.70 42.31 -13.09
N ARG A 215 -13.09 41.51 -12.08
CA ARG A 215 -13.74 41.99 -10.85
C ARG A 215 -12.84 42.88 -9.98
N ILE A 216 -11.55 42.97 -10.30
CA ILE A 216 -10.61 43.88 -9.65
C ILE A 216 -10.98 45.36 -9.83
N VAL A 217 -11.62 45.73 -10.95
CA VAL A 217 -11.87 47.14 -11.35
C VAL A 217 -12.43 48.03 -10.22
N PRO A 218 -13.53 47.68 -9.53
CA PRO A 218 -14.08 48.52 -8.46
C PRO A 218 -13.23 48.59 -7.19
N VAL A 219 -12.29 47.65 -6.98
CA VAL A 219 -11.50 47.55 -5.74
C VAL A 219 -10.01 47.82 -5.94
N VAL A 220 -9.56 48.06 -7.17
CA VAL A 220 -8.14 48.13 -7.56
C VAL A 220 -7.30 49.05 -6.67
N LYS A 221 -7.88 50.17 -6.19
CA LYS A 221 -7.21 51.14 -5.31
C LYS A 221 -6.83 50.58 -3.94
N ASN A 222 -7.48 49.51 -3.50
CA ASN A 222 -7.24 48.85 -2.21
C ASN A 222 -6.36 47.59 -2.37
N ILE A 223 -6.08 47.16 -3.60
CA ILE A 223 -5.28 45.97 -3.88
C ILE A 223 -3.79 46.34 -3.86
N HIS A 224 -3.01 45.55 -3.11
CA HIS A 224 -1.57 45.75 -2.99
C HIS A 224 -0.79 44.78 -3.87
N PHE A 225 -1.28 43.54 -3.97
CA PHE A 225 -0.65 42.45 -4.70
C PHE A 225 -1.65 41.73 -5.59
N THR A 226 -1.17 41.19 -6.71
CA THR A 226 -1.93 40.24 -7.53
C THR A 226 -0.97 39.33 -8.30
N SER A 227 -1.40 38.10 -8.57
CA SER A 227 -0.61 37.07 -9.27
C SER A 227 -1.27 36.50 -10.53
N PRO A 228 -1.59 37.34 -11.53
CA PRO A 228 -2.23 36.86 -12.75
C PRO A 228 -1.30 35.97 -13.58
N ASN A 229 -1.89 35.00 -14.28
CA ASN A 229 -1.25 34.43 -15.46
C ASN A 229 -1.28 35.41 -16.64
N GLU A 230 -0.68 35.03 -17.77
CA GLU A 230 -0.60 35.88 -18.97
C GLU A 230 -1.97 36.36 -19.46
N ASP A 231 -2.97 35.49 -19.55
CA ASP A 231 -4.29 35.83 -20.07
C ASP A 231 -5.13 36.65 -19.08
N GLU A 232 -5.04 36.34 -17.79
CA GLU A 232 -5.67 37.11 -16.71
C GLU A 232 -5.10 38.52 -16.65
N LEU A 233 -3.78 38.67 -16.80
CA LEU A 233 -3.11 39.97 -16.82
C LEU A 233 -3.66 40.84 -17.95
N ILE A 234 -3.81 40.28 -19.16
CA ILE A 234 -4.35 40.97 -20.32
C ILE A 234 -5.81 41.37 -20.08
N ALA A 235 -6.63 40.46 -19.55
CA ALA A 235 -8.03 40.74 -19.26
C ALA A 235 -8.20 41.83 -18.18
N MET A 236 -7.40 41.80 -17.13
CA MET A 236 -7.38 42.83 -16.09
C MET A 236 -6.95 44.19 -16.65
N ALA A 237 -5.90 44.23 -17.47
CA ALA A 237 -5.42 45.47 -18.09
C ALA A 237 -6.46 46.08 -19.04
N ASN A 238 -7.13 45.24 -19.84
CA ASN A 238 -8.22 45.68 -20.72
C ASN A 238 -9.42 46.22 -19.93
N ALA A 239 -9.81 45.54 -18.85
CA ALA A 239 -10.92 45.97 -17.99
C ALA A 239 -10.62 47.31 -17.31
N LEU A 240 -9.39 47.52 -16.84
CA LEU A 240 -8.95 48.80 -16.24
C LEU A 240 -8.79 49.93 -17.27
N SER A 241 -8.48 49.59 -18.52
CA SER A 241 -8.30 50.56 -19.61
C SER A 241 -9.61 50.94 -20.32
N GLY A 242 -10.73 50.28 -20.00
CA GLY A 242 -12.04 50.58 -20.59
C GLY A 242 -12.24 50.06 -22.03
N GLY A 243 -11.48 49.05 -22.47
CA GLY A 243 -11.60 48.44 -23.80
C GLY A 243 -10.57 47.33 -24.08
N ASN A 244 -10.75 46.59 -25.19
CA ASN A 244 -9.81 45.53 -25.64
C ASN A 244 -8.58 46.14 -26.34
N VAL A 245 -7.70 46.77 -25.55
CA VAL A 245 -6.49 47.45 -26.02
C VAL A 245 -5.33 46.46 -26.25
N TYR A 246 -5.28 45.40 -25.46
CA TYR A 246 -4.21 44.39 -25.45
C TYR A 246 -4.75 43.03 -25.92
N SER A 247 -3.97 42.33 -26.75
CA SER A 247 -4.30 40.99 -27.27
C SER A 247 -3.70 39.88 -26.40
N SER A 248 -4.35 38.71 -26.37
CA SER A 248 -3.83 37.49 -25.75
C SER A 248 -2.51 37.05 -26.40
N VAL A 249 -1.67 36.38 -25.62
CA VAL A 249 -0.39 35.84 -26.12
C VAL A 249 -0.68 34.53 -26.86
N GLU A 250 -0.73 34.57 -28.20
CA GLU A 250 -0.85 33.35 -29.01
C GLU A 250 0.45 32.53 -28.94
N ARG A 251 0.44 31.47 -28.14
CA ARG A 251 1.47 30.42 -28.18
C ARG A 251 1.14 29.49 -29.36
N GLU A 252 1.51 29.86 -30.58
CA GLU A 252 1.34 28.98 -31.75
C GLU A 252 2.01 27.62 -31.50
N ASN A 253 1.36 26.54 -31.97
CA ASN A 253 1.80 25.13 -31.93
C ASN A 253 3.09 24.82 -32.73
N SER A 254 4.04 25.76 -32.83
CA SER A 254 5.26 25.63 -33.62
C SER A 254 6.52 25.71 -32.75
N ARG A 255 7.58 25.06 -33.23
CA ARG A 255 8.83 24.67 -32.55
C ARG A 255 9.71 25.81 -31.96
N ASN A 256 9.21 27.03 -31.77
CA ASN A 256 9.98 28.16 -31.25
C ASN A 256 9.39 28.70 -29.93
N LYS A 257 10.05 28.37 -28.81
CA LYS A 257 9.73 28.91 -27.48
C LYS A 257 10.18 30.39 -27.42
N TRP A 258 9.28 31.30 -27.03
CA TRP A 258 9.62 32.72 -26.84
C TRP A 258 10.72 32.87 -25.78
N SER A 259 11.69 33.76 -26.02
CA SER A 259 12.66 34.10 -24.97
C SER A 259 11.97 34.89 -23.86
N VAL A 260 12.42 34.71 -22.61
CA VAL A 260 11.89 35.42 -21.43
C VAL A 260 11.88 36.94 -21.65
N GLU A 261 12.90 37.49 -22.28
CA GLU A 261 12.99 38.92 -22.60
C GLU A 261 11.92 39.39 -23.60
N SER A 262 11.59 38.55 -24.58
CA SER A 262 10.56 38.86 -25.58
C SER A 262 9.17 38.80 -24.97
N LEU A 263 8.93 37.80 -24.12
CA LEU A 263 7.70 37.65 -23.35
C LEU A 263 7.48 38.84 -22.41
N PHE A 264 8.54 39.28 -21.70
CA PHE A 264 8.48 40.48 -20.88
C PHE A 264 8.14 41.74 -21.69
N LYS A 265 8.75 41.93 -22.88
CA LYS A 265 8.45 43.08 -23.75
C LYS A 265 6.98 43.13 -24.18
N MET A 266 6.38 41.98 -24.45
CA MET A 266 4.96 41.86 -24.81
C MET A 266 4.03 42.15 -23.65
N LEU A 267 4.33 41.63 -22.45
CA LEU A 267 3.46 41.77 -21.28
C LEU A 267 3.65 43.12 -20.57
N LYS A 268 4.81 43.77 -20.74
CA LYS A 268 5.18 45.04 -20.09
C LYS A 268 4.09 46.13 -20.13
N PRO A 269 3.41 46.41 -21.26
CA PRO A 269 2.35 47.42 -21.29
C PRO A 269 1.17 47.08 -20.38
N ALA A 270 0.74 45.81 -20.35
CA ALA A 270 -0.35 45.35 -19.49
C ALA A 270 0.06 45.40 -18.00
N ILE A 271 1.29 44.97 -17.68
CA ILE A 271 1.87 45.11 -16.32
C ILE A 271 1.85 46.58 -15.87
N TRP A 272 2.21 47.50 -16.76
CA TRP A 272 2.24 48.92 -16.45
C TRP A 272 0.86 49.50 -16.13
N VAL A 273 -0.20 49.07 -16.83
CA VAL A 273 -1.58 49.49 -16.54
C VAL A 273 -1.99 49.14 -15.12
N LEU A 274 -1.70 47.91 -14.67
CA LEU A 274 -2.03 47.47 -13.32
C LEU A 274 -1.29 48.29 -12.27
N LEU A 275 0.00 48.56 -12.48
CA LEU A 275 0.81 49.37 -11.58
C LEU A 275 0.36 50.84 -11.52
N GLU A 276 0.00 51.45 -12.66
CA GLU A 276 -0.56 52.82 -12.71
C GLU A 276 -1.96 52.90 -12.07
N SER A 277 -2.71 51.81 -12.07
CA SER A 277 -4.04 51.73 -11.44
C SER A 277 -3.99 51.68 -9.91
N GLY A 278 -2.79 51.58 -9.32
CA GLY A 278 -2.57 51.65 -7.87
C GLY A 278 -2.05 50.35 -7.23
N ILE A 279 -1.92 49.27 -8.00
CA ILE A 279 -1.35 48.00 -7.51
C ILE A 279 0.15 48.19 -7.28
N ARG A 280 0.67 47.73 -6.14
CA ARG A 280 2.08 47.94 -5.80
C ARG A 280 3.00 46.90 -6.43
N ILE A 281 2.57 45.64 -6.41
CA ILE A 281 3.34 44.50 -6.91
C ILE A 281 2.45 43.61 -7.78
N VAL A 282 2.96 43.26 -8.96
CA VAL A 282 2.33 42.32 -9.89
C VAL A 282 3.26 41.12 -10.06
N VAL A 283 2.78 39.92 -9.74
CA VAL A 283 3.52 38.66 -9.82
C VAL A 283 2.99 37.86 -11.02
N VAL A 284 3.56 38.06 -12.21
CA VAL A 284 3.07 37.41 -13.42
C VAL A 284 3.59 35.98 -13.52
N THR A 285 2.68 35.00 -13.57
CA THR A 285 3.05 33.58 -13.71
C THR A 285 3.19 33.18 -15.18
N LEU A 286 4.30 32.52 -15.53
CA LEU A 286 4.67 32.17 -16.91
C LEU A 286 4.70 30.65 -17.14
N GLY A 287 4.10 29.87 -16.23
CA GLY A 287 4.18 28.42 -16.21
C GLY A 287 5.63 27.93 -16.05
N SER A 288 6.10 27.07 -16.97
CA SER A 288 7.44 26.48 -16.91
C SER A 288 8.59 27.49 -17.00
N ASP A 289 8.31 28.71 -17.44
CA ASP A 289 9.31 29.77 -17.60
C ASP A 289 9.50 30.60 -16.32
N GLY A 290 8.77 30.29 -15.24
CA GLY A 290 8.92 30.94 -13.94
C GLY A 290 7.97 32.12 -13.75
N VAL A 291 8.46 33.16 -13.07
CA VAL A 291 7.63 34.28 -12.59
C VAL A 291 8.32 35.62 -12.83
N PHE A 292 7.57 36.63 -13.28
CA PHE A 292 8.01 38.02 -13.22
C PHE A 292 7.47 38.71 -11.97
N LEU A 293 8.35 39.28 -11.17
CA LEU A 293 7.99 40.18 -10.09
C LEU A 293 8.17 41.63 -10.53
N CYS A 294 7.08 42.40 -10.60
CA CYS A 294 7.08 43.75 -11.15
C CYS A 294 6.56 44.79 -10.15
N SER A 295 7.16 45.98 -10.14
CA SER A 295 6.74 47.13 -9.32
C SER A 295 7.12 48.48 -9.95
N LYS A 296 6.54 49.58 -9.42
CA LYS A 296 6.92 50.95 -9.79
C LYS A 296 8.07 51.44 -8.90
N GLY A 297 9.26 51.66 -9.47
CA GLY A 297 10.47 52.09 -8.75
C GLY A 297 11.29 50.98 -8.08
N GLY A 298 12.50 51.33 -7.57
CA GLY A 298 13.40 50.38 -6.89
C GLY A 298 12.89 49.94 -5.50
N PRO A 299 13.40 48.83 -4.93
CA PRO A 299 12.69 48.06 -3.90
C PRO A 299 13.02 48.50 -2.48
N SER A 300 13.20 49.81 -2.23
CA SER A 300 13.21 50.38 -0.87
C SER A 300 11.84 50.26 -0.16
N PHE A 301 10.89 49.57 -0.77
CA PHE A 301 9.55 49.34 -0.28
C PHE A 301 9.39 47.85 0.04
N MET A 302 8.95 47.57 1.28
CA MET A 302 8.33 46.31 1.75
C MET A 302 9.20 45.38 2.61
N ARG A 303 9.52 45.84 3.83
CA ARG A 303 9.30 44.98 5.01
C ARG A 303 7.84 45.13 5.42
N ILE A 304 7.04 44.10 5.23
CA ILE A 304 5.66 44.03 5.73
C ILE A 304 5.73 43.18 7.00
N GLY A 305 6.00 43.81 8.13
CA GLY A 305 6.07 43.09 9.40
C GLY A 305 6.32 44.02 10.60
N PRO A 306 5.74 43.73 11.78
CA PRO A 306 6.06 44.46 13.00
C PRO A 306 7.54 44.28 13.33
N ARG A 307 8.20 45.33 13.83
CA ARG A 307 9.63 45.32 14.17
C ARG A 307 10.03 44.31 15.27
N GLU A 308 9.07 43.66 15.93
CA GLU A 308 9.32 42.75 17.04
C GLU A 308 8.26 41.64 17.08
N THR A 309 8.53 40.49 16.48
CA THR A 309 7.84 39.22 16.79
C THR A 309 8.88 38.20 17.23
N LYS A 310 8.67 37.63 18.43
CA LYS A 310 9.55 36.60 19.00
C LYS A 310 9.46 35.33 18.15
N GLN A 311 10.62 34.80 17.78
CA GLN A 311 10.87 33.65 16.90
C GLN A 311 10.42 32.30 17.52
N ASN A 312 9.12 32.06 17.68
CA ASN A 312 8.61 30.78 18.22
C ASN A 312 7.68 30.02 17.26
N ALA A 313 7.77 30.25 15.94
CA ALA A 313 7.07 29.40 14.96
C ALA A 313 7.86 28.11 14.71
N PRO A 314 7.21 26.92 14.64
CA PRO A 314 7.88 25.63 14.46
C PRO A 314 8.71 25.53 13.17
N ASN A 315 8.39 26.35 12.16
CA ASN A 315 9.10 26.40 10.87
C ASN A 315 9.98 27.65 10.72
N GLY A 316 10.31 28.36 11.81
CA GLY A 316 11.16 29.56 11.80
C GLY A 316 12.51 29.35 11.12
N GLN A 317 13.04 28.12 11.15
CA GLN A 317 14.31 27.75 10.52
C GLN A 317 14.32 27.90 8.99
N LEU A 318 13.21 27.58 8.29
CA LEU A 318 13.06 27.79 6.83
C LEU A 318 13.24 29.27 6.50
N TYR A 319 12.45 30.12 7.14
CA TYR A 319 12.39 31.55 6.90
C TYR A 319 13.69 32.25 7.29
N GLU A 320 14.31 31.86 8.39
CA GLU A 320 15.64 32.35 8.77
C GLU A 320 16.74 31.97 7.78
N THR A 321 16.72 30.74 7.28
CA THR A 321 17.75 30.25 6.36
C THR A 321 17.66 30.96 5.02
N VAL A 322 16.45 31.12 4.47
CA VAL A 322 16.21 31.90 3.24
C VAL A 322 16.61 33.36 3.46
N ALA A 323 16.25 33.96 4.60
CA ALA A 323 16.63 35.34 4.93
C ALA A 323 18.17 35.52 5.07
N LYS A 324 18.89 34.50 5.55
CA LYS A 324 20.36 34.50 5.67
C LYS A 324 21.07 34.24 4.33
N ALA A 325 20.49 33.39 3.47
CA ALA A 325 21.06 33.02 2.17
C ALA A 325 20.92 34.14 1.13
N CYS A 326 19.90 35.00 1.28
CA CYS A 326 19.68 36.11 0.36
C CYS A 326 20.51 37.35 0.76
N PRO A 327 21.32 37.92 -0.14
CA PRO A 327 21.98 39.20 0.09
C PRO A 327 20.93 40.28 0.42
N SER A 328 21.17 41.05 1.47
CA SER A 328 20.29 42.16 1.88
C SER A 328 20.21 43.31 0.85
N ARG A 329 21.01 43.26 -0.23
CA ARG A 329 21.04 44.20 -1.35
C ARG A 329 21.44 43.50 -2.65
N TRP A 330 20.47 43.20 -3.52
CA TRP A 330 20.75 42.86 -4.92
C TRP A 330 20.76 44.13 -5.76
N PHE A 331 21.89 44.85 -5.83
CA PHE A 331 22.00 45.91 -6.84
C PHE A 331 23.40 45.99 -7.41
N SER A 332 23.50 45.69 -8.71
CA SER A 332 24.52 46.25 -9.58
C SER A 332 23.85 47.30 -10.47
N GLY A 333 24.37 48.53 -10.43
CA GLY A 333 24.32 49.49 -11.53
C GLY A 333 22.99 50.14 -11.89
N ALA A 334 22.44 51.01 -11.03
CA ALA A 334 21.69 52.18 -11.51
C ALA A 334 21.92 53.33 -10.54
N ALA A 335 22.54 54.40 -11.02
CA ALA A 335 22.85 55.59 -10.25
C ALA A 335 21.58 56.21 -9.66
N GLU A 336 21.65 56.66 -8.40
CA GLU A 336 20.58 57.25 -7.58
C GLU A 336 20.04 58.61 -8.06
N SER A 337 20.10 58.92 -9.36
CA SER A 337 19.60 60.20 -9.90
C SER A 337 18.71 60.02 -11.12
N GLU A 338 17.47 59.58 -10.90
CA GLU A 338 16.26 60.06 -11.62
C GLU A 338 15.00 59.35 -11.07
N ARG A 339 14.07 60.12 -10.51
CA ARG A 339 12.96 59.63 -9.68
C ARG A 339 11.70 59.31 -10.49
N SER A 340 11.02 58.21 -10.10
CA SER A 340 9.57 57.92 -10.13
C SER A 340 8.86 57.31 -11.36
N SER A 341 9.49 57.14 -12.52
CA SER A 341 8.80 56.68 -13.76
C SER A 341 9.27 55.34 -14.33
N HIS A 342 10.14 54.59 -13.63
CA HIS A 342 10.71 53.35 -14.17
C HIS A 342 10.05 52.08 -13.60
N LEU A 343 9.67 51.17 -14.50
CA LEU A 343 9.24 49.80 -14.18
C LEU A 343 10.44 49.01 -13.66
N PHE A 344 10.34 48.48 -12.44
CA PHE A 344 11.25 47.48 -11.91
C PHE A 344 10.65 46.09 -12.18
N ALA A 345 11.46 45.18 -12.70
CA ALA A 345 11.05 43.81 -12.95
C ALA A 345 12.21 42.85 -12.69
N VAL A 346 11.93 41.75 -11.99
CA VAL A 346 12.87 40.64 -11.79
C VAL A 346 12.24 39.36 -12.28
N HIS A 347 13.01 38.58 -13.03
CA HIS A 347 12.64 37.24 -13.44
C HIS A 347 13.17 36.22 -12.45
N PHE A 348 12.28 35.39 -11.91
CA PHE A 348 12.64 34.21 -11.15
C PHE A 348 12.40 32.97 -12.02
N PRO A 349 13.46 32.23 -12.42
CA PRO A 349 13.29 31.02 -13.20
C PRO A 349 12.66 29.91 -12.35
N ALA A 350 11.82 29.08 -12.97
CA ALA A 350 11.29 27.89 -12.30
C ALA A 350 12.43 26.86 -12.06
N PRO A 351 12.57 26.30 -10.85
CA PRO A 351 13.46 25.19 -10.61
C PRO A 351 13.11 24.00 -11.49
N ARG A 352 14.11 23.17 -11.84
CA ARG A 352 13.85 21.92 -12.54
C ARG A 352 13.00 21.00 -11.67
N ALA A 353 11.79 20.70 -12.13
CA ALA A 353 10.84 19.81 -11.48
C ALA A 353 10.61 18.56 -12.34
N SER A 354 10.46 17.39 -11.72
CA SER A 354 9.86 16.24 -12.41
C SER A 354 8.35 16.43 -12.47
N VAL A 355 7.83 16.78 -13.64
CA VAL A 355 6.40 17.08 -13.80
C VAL A 355 5.58 15.80 -13.64
N VAL A 356 4.86 15.69 -12.53
CA VAL A 356 3.88 14.63 -12.28
C VAL A 356 2.48 15.14 -12.61
N ARG A 357 2.15 16.36 -12.17
CA ARG A 357 0.88 17.04 -12.45
C ARG A 357 1.09 18.56 -12.45
N LEU A 358 0.32 19.30 -13.26
CA LEU A 358 0.45 20.77 -13.35
C LEU A 358 -0.58 21.53 -12.49
N THR A 359 -1.49 20.83 -11.80
CA THR A 359 -2.59 21.46 -11.06
C THR A 359 -2.13 21.92 -9.67
N GLY A 360 -2.60 23.09 -9.22
CA GLY A 360 -2.30 23.63 -7.88
C GLY A 360 -0.92 24.31 -7.71
N ALA A 361 -0.06 24.31 -8.75
CA ALA A 361 1.25 24.96 -8.70
C ALA A 361 1.16 26.48 -8.45
N GLY A 362 0.19 27.16 -9.09
CA GLY A 362 -0.08 28.58 -8.86
C GLY A 362 -0.55 28.85 -7.42
N ASP A 363 -1.46 28.02 -6.91
CA ASP A 363 -1.97 28.16 -5.55
C ASP A 363 -0.86 27.96 -4.50
N CYS A 364 0.07 27.02 -4.73
CA CYS A 364 1.24 26.84 -3.87
C CYS A 364 2.29 27.96 -4.01
N LEU A 365 2.43 28.57 -5.19
CA LEU A 365 3.23 29.79 -5.37
C LEU A 365 2.73 30.91 -4.47
N VAL A 366 1.42 31.14 -4.49
CA VAL A 366 0.77 32.19 -3.70
C VAL A 366 0.82 31.83 -2.21
N GLY A 367 0.47 30.60 -1.83
CA GLY A 367 0.50 30.13 -0.44
C GLY A 367 1.88 30.21 0.19
N GLY A 368 2.94 29.80 -0.52
CA GLY A 368 4.31 29.94 -0.03
C GLY A 368 4.77 31.39 0.10
N THR A 369 4.35 32.24 -0.84
CA THR A 369 4.63 33.68 -0.80
C THR A 369 3.95 34.35 0.39
N LEU A 370 2.64 34.11 0.59
CA LEU A 370 1.86 34.68 1.68
C LEU A 370 2.31 34.18 3.06
N ALA A 371 2.62 32.89 3.19
CA ALA A 371 3.16 32.33 4.43
C ALA A 371 4.46 33.03 4.85
N SER A 372 5.35 33.29 3.87
CA SER A 372 6.64 33.95 4.08
C SER A 372 6.49 35.43 4.44
N ILE A 373 5.63 36.16 3.73
CA ILE A 373 5.33 37.57 4.05
C ILE A 373 4.80 37.69 5.49
N SER A 374 3.97 36.73 5.92
CA SER A 374 3.39 36.71 7.27
C SER A 374 4.42 36.49 8.39
N VAL A 375 5.62 36.04 8.07
CA VAL A 375 6.76 35.88 9.01
C VAL A 375 7.69 37.11 8.94
N GLY A 376 7.48 38.02 7.99
CA GLY A 376 8.25 39.26 7.84
C GLY A 376 9.39 39.18 6.81
N LEU A 377 9.41 38.16 5.95
CA LEU A 377 10.32 38.14 4.79
C LEU A 377 9.94 39.27 3.81
N ASP A 378 10.94 39.77 3.08
CA ASP A 378 10.66 40.71 1.99
C ASP A 378 10.01 39.98 0.79
N ILE A 379 9.49 40.75 -0.18
CA ILE A 379 8.76 40.16 -1.31
C ILE A 379 9.65 39.26 -2.19
N MET A 380 10.93 39.60 -2.38
CA MET A 380 11.84 38.81 -3.22
C MET A 380 12.08 37.44 -2.61
N GLN A 381 12.36 37.41 -1.30
CA GLN A 381 12.51 36.18 -0.52
C GLN A 381 11.21 35.37 -0.50
N SER A 382 10.08 36.05 -0.35
CA SER A 382 8.77 35.41 -0.27
C SER A 382 8.37 34.73 -1.58
N VAL A 383 8.60 35.39 -2.73
CA VAL A 383 8.35 34.79 -4.05
C VAL A 383 9.26 33.58 -4.30
N ALA A 384 10.51 33.61 -3.82
CA ALA A 384 11.40 32.46 -3.93
C ALA A 384 10.89 31.24 -3.14
N VAL A 385 10.37 31.44 -1.93
CA VAL A 385 9.70 30.37 -1.16
C VAL A 385 8.45 29.89 -1.87
N GLY A 386 7.66 30.80 -2.45
CA GLY A 386 6.51 30.46 -3.28
C GLY A 386 6.88 29.57 -4.46
N ILE A 387 7.90 29.93 -5.24
CA ILE A 387 8.36 29.15 -6.41
C ILE A 387 8.85 27.77 -5.98
N ALA A 388 9.56 27.68 -4.85
CA ALA A 388 9.97 26.41 -4.29
C ALA A 388 8.77 25.55 -3.85
N ALA A 389 7.75 26.13 -3.21
CA ALA A 389 6.51 25.43 -2.87
C ALA A 389 5.73 24.96 -4.12
N ALA A 390 5.67 25.80 -5.15
CA ALA A 390 5.07 25.48 -6.44
C ALA A 390 5.78 24.31 -7.14
N LYS A 391 7.12 24.26 -7.07
CA LYS A 391 7.91 23.13 -7.57
C LYS A 391 7.51 21.83 -6.89
N VAL A 392 7.39 21.81 -5.56
CA VAL A 392 6.96 20.60 -4.82
C VAL A 392 5.54 20.19 -5.21
N ALA A 393 4.64 21.14 -5.46
CA ALA A 393 3.30 20.85 -5.96
C ALA A 393 3.34 20.17 -7.35
N VAL A 394 4.17 20.67 -8.28
CA VAL A 394 4.37 20.08 -9.62
C VAL A 394 4.94 18.66 -9.58
N GLU A 395 5.78 18.39 -8.59
CA GLU A 395 6.36 17.06 -8.34
C GLU A 395 5.41 16.12 -7.57
N SER A 396 4.19 16.55 -7.28
CA SER A 396 3.18 15.79 -6.54
C SER A 396 1.93 15.47 -7.39
N GLU A 397 1.16 14.45 -6.98
CA GLU A 397 -0.08 14.06 -7.66
C GLU A 397 -1.33 14.86 -7.19
N THR A 398 -1.15 15.78 -6.25
CA THR A 398 -2.21 16.53 -5.56
C THR A 398 -2.06 18.03 -5.75
N ASN A 399 -3.16 18.80 -5.65
CA ASN A 399 -3.12 20.26 -5.76
C ASN A 399 -2.24 20.91 -4.68
N VAL A 400 -2.19 20.33 -3.46
CA VAL A 400 -1.27 20.73 -2.39
C VAL A 400 -0.66 19.46 -1.76
N PRO A 401 0.67 19.28 -1.81
CA PRO A 401 1.35 18.10 -1.25
C PRO A 401 0.93 17.81 0.20
N ARG A 402 0.83 16.54 0.61
CA ARG A 402 0.43 16.20 2.00
C ARG A 402 1.38 16.76 3.06
N ALA A 403 2.67 16.83 2.75
CA ALA A 403 3.69 17.46 3.57
C ALA A 403 4.72 18.15 2.68
N PHE A 404 5.28 19.26 3.16
CA PHE A 404 6.39 19.93 2.51
C PHE A 404 7.71 19.52 3.16
N SER A 405 8.70 19.15 2.35
CA SER A 405 10.08 19.05 2.83
C SER A 405 10.64 20.46 2.98
N LEU A 406 10.66 20.96 4.22
CA LEU A 406 11.14 22.31 4.50
C LEU A 406 12.61 22.49 4.07
N ASP A 407 13.44 21.45 4.20
CA ASP A 407 14.83 21.48 3.75
C ASP A 407 14.94 21.61 2.23
N ALA A 408 14.12 20.88 1.47
CA ALA A 408 14.08 20.98 0.02
C ALA A 408 13.56 22.34 -0.45
N ILE A 409 12.47 22.84 0.16
CA ILE A 409 11.95 24.19 -0.11
C ILE A 409 13.00 25.24 0.21
N THR A 410 13.72 25.11 1.31
CA THR A 410 14.80 26.04 1.70
C THR A 410 15.90 26.05 0.64
N ALA A 411 16.35 24.87 0.19
CA ALA A 411 17.42 24.75 -0.80
C ALA A 411 16.99 25.31 -2.17
N ASP A 412 15.79 24.96 -2.63
CA ASP A 412 15.24 25.45 -3.90
C ASP A 412 14.99 26.96 -3.87
N ALA A 413 14.42 27.49 -2.78
CA ALA A 413 14.21 28.93 -2.60
C ALA A 413 15.54 29.70 -2.59
N SER A 414 16.56 29.16 -1.92
CA SER A 414 17.92 29.73 -1.90
C SER A 414 18.60 29.68 -3.27
N SER A 415 18.23 28.72 -4.13
CA SER A 415 18.75 28.64 -5.50
C SER A 415 18.08 29.65 -6.44
N CYS A 416 16.77 29.90 -6.25
CA CYS A 416 16.01 30.91 -7.00
C CYS A 416 16.56 32.32 -6.76
N THR A 417 17.21 32.52 -5.62
CA THR A 417 17.81 33.78 -5.20
C THR A 417 19.31 33.89 -5.54
N ALA A 418 19.86 33.01 -6.37
CA ALA A 418 21.29 33.01 -6.73
C ALA A 418 21.60 33.56 -8.13
N VAL A 419 20.61 34.02 -8.90
CA VAL A 419 20.75 34.23 -10.36
C VAL A 419 21.05 35.69 -10.72
N ASN A 420 22.32 36.10 -10.61
CA ASN A 420 23.12 36.69 -11.72
C ASN A 420 24.47 37.24 -11.22
N GLY A 421 25.53 36.49 -11.47
CA GLY A 421 26.93 36.90 -11.37
C GLY A 421 27.82 35.85 -12.04
N TYR A 422 28.56 36.25 -13.06
CA TYR A 422 29.40 35.40 -13.91
C TYR A 422 30.45 34.55 -13.14
N SER A 423 30.68 33.35 -13.69
CA SER A 423 31.94 32.57 -13.74
C SER A 423 32.33 31.59 -12.61
N ASN A 424 32.59 30.35 -13.08
CA ASN A 424 33.63 29.37 -12.74
C ASN A 424 33.91 28.89 -11.29
N ASN A 425 33.97 27.56 -11.19
CA ASN A 425 34.77 26.70 -10.29
C ASN A 425 34.37 26.64 -8.80
N GLY A 426 34.31 25.40 -8.25
CA GLY A 426 34.54 25.18 -6.81
C GLY A 426 33.62 24.17 -6.12
N ILE A 427 34.04 22.92 -6.17
CA ILE A 427 33.79 21.74 -5.31
C ILE A 427 33.45 22.01 -3.80
N GLN A 428 32.35 21.35 -3.39
CA GLN A 428 32.08 20.52 -2.17
C GLN A 428 32.07 21.03 -0.72
N LEU A 429 31.21 20.30 0.04
CA LEU A 429 31.14 19.96 1.47
C LEU A 429 30.09 20.78 2.26
N ARG A 430 29.05 20.21 2.91
CA ARG A 430 28.92 18.92 3.59
C ARG A 430 27.44 18.49 3.80
N ASN A 431 27.15 17.25 3.42
CA ASN A 431 26.08 16.31 3.83
C ASN A 431 25.70 16.37 5.34
N SER A 432 24.55 15.95 5.88
CA SER A 432 23.33 15.19 5.48
C SER A 432 22.72 14.65 6.80
N GLN A 433 21.41 14.37 6.95
CA GLN A 433 20.88 13.30 7.84
C GLN A 433 19.38 13.06 7.51
N TYR A 434 18.83 11.87 7.18
CA TYR A 434 19.41 10.53 7.09
C TYR A 434 18.66 9.58 6.10
N ASP A 435 17.66 10.02 5.33
CA ASP A 435 16.86 9.12 4.46
C ASP A 435 16.89 9.46 2.94
N GLN A 436 17.23 10.70 2.56
CA GLN A 436 17.62 11.08 1.18
C GLN A 436 19.06 10.67 0.81
N ASN A 437 19.76 10.03 1.74
CA ASN A 437 21.21 9.87 1.70
C ASN A 437 21.70 8.82 0.70
N SER A 438 20.89 7.86 0.26
CA SER A 438 21.33 6.90 -0.76
C SER A 438 21.33 7.56 -2.15
N LYS A 439 20.20 8.12 -2.60
CA LYS A 439 20.07 8.77 -3.93
C LYS A 439 20.99 9.98 -4.12
N SER A 440 21.26 10.77 -3.07
CA SER A 440 22.21 11.89 -3.11
C SER A 440 23.67 11.42 -3.28
N ARG A 441 24.08 10.40 -2.51
CA ARG A 441 25.46 9.89 -2.52
C ARG A 441 25.88 9.32 -3.87
N HIS A 442 24.98 8.72 -4.63
CA HIS A 442 25.32 8.17 -5.96
C HIS A 442 25.48 9.26 -7.02
N ARG A 443 24.74 10.39 -6.94
CA ARG A 443 24.95 11.55 -7.83
C ARG A 443 26.23 12.31 -7.50
N GLU A 444 26.54 12.51 -6.23
CA GLU A 444 27.83 13.10 -5.83
C GLU A 444 28.98 12.18 -6.21
N ALA A 445 28.86 10.88 -5.96
CA ALA A 445 29.83 9.89 -6.42
C ALA A 445 29.96 9.89 -7.95
N ARG A 446 28.86 10.04 -8.70
CA ARG A 446 28.86 10.12 -10.16
C ARG A 446 29.54 11.38 -10.66
N LYS A 447 29.27 12.52 -10.04
CA LYS A 447 29.93 13.80 -10.36
C LYS A 447 31.43 13.72 -10.09
N LEU A 448 31.82 13.18 -8.93
CA LEU A 448 33.23 12.98 -8.57
C LEU A 448 33.91 12.02 -9.55
N PHE A 449 33.23 10.92 -9.89
CA PHE A 449 33.68 9.94 -10.87
C PHE A 449 33.82 10.53 -12.29
N ASP A 450 32.91 11.41 -12.69
CA ASP A 450 32.94 12.10 -13.97
C ASP A 450 34.09 13.14 -14.02
N GLU A 451 34.40 13.81 -12.91
CA GLU A 451 35.50 14.78 -12.75
C GLU A 451 36.90 14.15 -12.62
N MET A 452 37.00 12.82 -12.43
CA MET A 452 38.30 12.14 -12.31
C MET A 452 39.11 12.22 -13.62
N PRO A 453 40.33 12.79 -13.60
CA PRO A 453 41.18 12.90 -14.79
C PRO A 453 41.66 11.54 -15.30
N GLN A 454 41.77 10.54 -14.42
CA GLN A 454 41.97 9.13 -14.78
C GLN A 454 41.08 8.22 -13.91
N ARG A 455 40.32 7.35 -14.56
CA ARG A 455 39.44 6.37 -13.92
C ARG A 455 40.11 5.00 -13.95
N ASN A 456 40.26 4.38 -12.79
CA ASN A 456 40.80 3.03 -12.65
C ASN A 456 39.68 2.04 -12.28
N VAL A 457 40.01 0.75 -12.28
CA VAL A 457 39.04 -0.34 -12.04
C VAL A 457 38.31 -0.19 -10.69
N TYR A 458 39.00 0.28 -9.63
CA TYR A 458 38.38 0.52 -8.32
C TYR A 458 37.32 1.63 -8.36
N SER A 459 37.56 2.72 -9.09
CA SER A 459 36.59 3.80 -9.23
C SER A 459 35.33 3.36 -9.97
N TRP A 460 35.47 2.51 -11.00
CA TRP A 460 34.35 1.89 -11.72
C TRP A 460 33.56 0.92 -10.82
N ASN A 461 34.25 0.07 -10.06
CA ASN A 461 33.60 -0.87 -9.14
C ASN A 461 32.79 -0.12 -8.07
N ALA A 462 33.39 0.90 -7.47
CA ALA A 462 32.73 1.69 -6.44
C ALA A 462 31.45 2.35 -6.95
N ILE A 463 31.47 2.97 -8.14
CA ILE A 463 30.29 3.66 -8.67
C ILE A 463 29.18 2.66 -9.06
N VAL A 464 29.53 1.52 -9.67
CA VAL A 464 28.57 0.47 -10.01
C VAL A 464 27.90 -0.09 -8.75
N SER A 465 28.68 -0.51 -7.73
CA SER A 465 28.12 -1.01 -6.47
C SER A 465 27.24 0.02 -5.76
N ALA A 466 27.55 1.31 -5.92
CA ALA A 466 26.76 2.39 -5.34
C ALA A 466 25.36 2.44 -5.99
N TYR A 467 25.26 2.48 -7.32
CA TYR A 467 23.98 2.47 -8.02
C TYR A 467 23.17 1.18 -7.78
N ILE A 468 23.82 0.04 -7.60
CA ILE A 468 23.16 -1.23 -7.22
C ILE A 468 22.52 -1.14 -5.84
N LYS A 469 23.23 -0.61 -4.84
CA LYS A 469 22.66 -0.36 -3.49
C LYS A 469 21.50 0.65 -3.52
N ALA A 470 21.47 1.51 -4.54
CA ALA A 470 20.38 2.45 -4.79
C ALA A 470 19.15 1.83 -5.45
N LYS A 471 19.20 0.54 -5.82
CA LYS A 471 18.22 -0.17 -6.66
C LYS A 471 18.04 0.43 -8.07
N ASP A 472 19.01 1.18 -8.59
CA ASP A 472 19.01 1.69 -9.96
C ASP A 472 19.93 0.83 -10.84
N LEU A 473 19.44 -0.38 -11.16
CA LEU A 473 20.17 -1.38 -11.95
C LEU A 473 20.37 -0.94 -13.41
N THR A 474 19.54 -0.03 -13.91
CA THR A 474 19.64 0.48 -15.28
C THR A 474 20.87 1.38 -15.42
N GLN A 475 21.05 2.34 -14.51
CA GLN A 475 22.25 3.19 -14.52
C GLN A 475 23.51 2.42 -14.14
N ALA A 476 23.41 1.48 -13.20
CA ALA A 476 24.51 0.57 -12.88
C ALA A 476 25.00 -0.19 -14.12
N ARG A 477 24.07 -0.66 -14.97
CA ARG A 477 24.40 -1.36 -16.22
C ARG A 477 25.07 -0.46 -17.26
N VAL A 478 24.61 0.77 -17.42
CA VAL A 478 25.24 1.75 -18.34
C VAL A 478 26.68 2.03 -17.91
N LEU A 479 26.92 2.20 -16.61
CA LEU A 479 28.26 2.41 -16.05
C LEU A 479 29.14 1.17 -16.21
N PHE A 480 28.60 -0.02 -15.98
CA PHE A 480 29.29 -1.29 -16.22
C PHE A 480 29.77 -1.41 -17.67
N GLU A 481 28.90 -1.09 -18.63
CA GLU A 481 29.24 -1.15 -20.06
C GLU A 481 30.25 -0.07 -20.47
N SER A 482 30.24 1.09 -19.81
CA SER A 482 31.15 2.20 -20.07
C SER A 482 32.57 2.00 -19.50
N ALA A 483 32.78 0.98 -18.65
CA ALA A 483 34.06 0.74 -18.01
C ALA A 483 35.11 0.25 -19.02
N SER A 484 36.27 0.93 -19.06
CA SER A 484 37.38 0.65 -19.98
C SER A 484 38.15 -0.63 -19.66
N GLN A 485 38.13 -1.06 -18.39
CA GLN A 485 38.65 -2.35 -17.91
C GLN A 485 37.66 -2.87 -16.86
N ARG A 486 37.19 -4.11 -17.05
CA ARG A 486 36.26 -4.77 -16.12
C ARG A 486 36.99 -5.93 -15.46
N ASP A 487 37.07 -5.91 -14.14
CA ASP A 487 37.64 -7.00 -13.38
C ASP A 487 36.54 -7.89 -12.78
N LEU A 488 36.98 -8.95 -12.11
CA LEU A 488 36.11 -9.91 -11.45
C LEU A 488 35.15 -9.25 -10.44
N VAL A 489 35.59 -8.19 -9.76
CA VAL A 489 34.80 -7.44 -8.77
C VAL A 489 33.72 -6.59 -9.46
N THR A 490 33.99 -6.05 -10.65
CA THR A 490 32.97 -5.35 -11.47
C THR A 490 31.83 -6.29 -11.84
N TYR A 491 32.17 -7.48 -12.35
CA TYR A 491 31.18 -8.50 -12.74
C TYR A 491 30.40 -9.01 -11.53
N ASN A 492 31.07 -9.34 -10.43
CA ASN A 492 30.45 -9.85 -9.21
C ASN A 492 29.47 -8.84 -8.58
N SER A 493 29.82 -7.55 -8.58
CA SER A 493 28.93 -6.50 -8.10
C SER A 493 27.65 -6.47 -8.92
N MET A 494 27.77 -6.47 -10.25
CA MET A 494 26.62 -6.40 -11.15
C MET A 494 25.77 -7.67 -11.13
N LEU A 495 26.40 -8.85 -11.04
CA LEU A 495 25.70 -10.13 -10.85
C LEU A 495 24.91 -10.15 -9.55
N SER A 496 25.51 -9.76 -8.42
CA SER A 496 24.81 -9.67 -7.14
C SER A 496 23.60 -8.73 -7.22
N GLY A 497 23.71 -7.62 -7.94
CA GLY A 497 22.61 -6.67 -8.12
C GLY A 497 21.45 -7.23 -8.96
N TYR A 498 21.75 -7.97 -10.04
CA TYR A 498 20.69 -8.62 -10.83
C TYR A 498 20.06 -9.81 -10.13
N VAL A 499 20.82 -10.57 -9.36
CA VAL A 499 20.32 -11.75 -8.62
C VAL A 499 19.40 -11.34 -7.47
N SER A 500 19.64 -10.18 -6.85
CA SER A 500 18.87 -9.71 -5.69
C SER A 500 17.48 -9.18 -6.02
N GLU A 501 17.20 -8.79 -7.26
CA GLU A 501 15.92 -8.18 -7.67
C GLU A 501 15.17 -9.09 -8.66
N ASP A 502 13.85 -9.13 -8.56
CA ASP A 502 12.99 -9.91 -9.47
C ASP A 502 12.87 -9.21 -10.85
N GLY A 503 12.79 -10.00 -11.93
CA GLY A 503 12.65 -9.50 -13.31
C GLY A 503 13.95 -9.26 -14.08
N TYR A 504 15.11 -9.52 -13.47
CA TYR A 504 16.44 -9.37 -14.09
C TYR A 504 17.14 -10.70 -14.38
N GLU A 505 16.41 -11.82 -14.32
CA GLU A 505 16.94 -13.18 -14.38
C GLU A 505 17.73 -13.44 -15.67
N LYS A 506 17.13 -13.07 -16.80
CA LYS A 506 17.75 -13.23 -18.13
C LYS A 506 19.04 -12.41 -18.25
N LYS A 507 19.03 -11.18 -17.71
CA LYS A 507 20.18 -10.27 -17.72
C LYS A 507 21.32 -10.79 -16.85
N ALA A 508 21.02 -11.44 -15.72
CA ALA A 508 22.01 -12.11 -14.87
C ALA A 508 22.71 -13.25 -15.63
N LEU A 509 21.94 -14.11 -16.31
CA LEU A 509 22.48 -15.22 -17.10
C LEU A 509 23.33 -14.74 -18.30
N GLU A 510 22.86 -13.71 -19.01
CA GLU A 510 23.62 -13.10 -20.11
C GLU A 510 24.94 -12.50 -19.63
N LEU A 511 24.92 -11.81 -18.49
CA LEU A 511 26.12 -11.22 -17.90
C LEU A 511 27.14 -12.29 -17.48
N PHE A 512 26.67 -13.39 -16.86
CA PHE A 512 27.53 -14.49 -16.45
C PHE A 512 28.16 -15.23 -17.65
N ARG A 513 27.40 -15.44 -18.74
CA ARG A 513 27.94 -15.99 -20.00
C ARG A 513 28.96 -15.06 -20.64
N GLY A 514 28.67 -13.75 -20.64
CA GLY A 514 29.61 -12.73 -21.14
C GLY A 514 30.92 -12.70 -20.36
N MET A 515 30.85 -12.94 -19.04
CA MET A 515 32.04 -13.08 -18.19
C MET A 515 32.91 -14.27 -18.62
N GLN A 516 32.29 -15.44 -18.87
CA GLN A 516 32.99 -16.67 -19.26
C GLN A 516 33.58 -16.64 -20.69
N SER A 517 33.04 -15.81 -21.57
CA SER A 517 33.43 -15.72 -22.99
C SER A 517 34.34 -14.53 -23.31
N SER A 518 34.75 -13.76 -22.30
CA SER A 518 35.63 -12.59 -22.48
C SER A 518 37.04 -12.99 -22.96
N GLU A 519 37.53 -12.30 -23.99
CA GLU A 519 38.87 -12.51 -24.58
C GLU A 519 40.02 -12.27 -23.57
N ASP A 520 39.74 -11.56 -22.47
CA ASP A 520 40.69 -11.19 -21.41
C ASP A 520 40.99 -12.32 -20.39
N GLY A 521 40.38 -13.50 -20.52
CA GLY A 521 40.72 -14.67 -19.70
C GLY A 521 40.33 -14.55 -18.21
N ILE A 522 39.27 -13.80 -17.89
CA ILE A 522 38.76 -13.66 -16.51
C ILE A 522 38.24 -15.02 -16.01
N ARG A 523 39.03 -15.70 -15.17
CA ARG A 523 38.60 -16.94 -14.51
C ARG A 523 37.55 -16.62 -13.45
N THR A 524 36.38 -17.26 -13.56
CA THR A 524 35.31 -17.19 -12.54
C THR A 524 35.83 -17.64 -11.18
N ASP A 525 35.63 -16.82 -10.15
CA ASP A 525 35.94 -17.19 -8.77
C ASP A 525 34.77 -17.92 -8.10
N GLU A 526 35.06 -18.43 -6.91
CA GLU A 526 34.10 -19.07 -6.02
C GLU A 526 32.90 -18.17 -5.70
N PHE A 527 33.10 -16.87 -5.51
CA PHE A 527 32.03 -15.91 -5.22
C PHE A 527 31.04 -15.75 -6.39
N SER A 528 31.55 -15.65 -7.63
CA SER A 528 30.73 -15.61 -8.84
C SER A 528 29.82 -16.85 -8.92
N LEU A 529 30.42 -18.03 -8.70
CA LEU A 529 29.75 -19.32 -8.86
C LEU A 529 28.72 -19.56 -7.76
N THR A 530 29.03 -19.22 -6.50
CA THR A 530 28.08 -19.30 -5.38
C THR A 530 26.92 -18.32 -5.51
N THR A 531 27.17 -17.09 -5.99
CA THR A 531 26.11 -16.12 -6.31
C THR A 531 25.15 -16.68 -7.37
N MET A 532 25.69 -17.30 -8.41
CA MET A 532 24.89 -17.94 -9.46
C MET A 532 24.19 -19.21 -8.97
N LEU A 533 24.77 -19.98 -8.05
CA LEU A 533 24.10 -21.12 -7.42
C LEU A 533 22.89 -20.68 -6.61
N ASN A 534 23.03 -19.64 -5.78
CA ASN A 534 21.92 -19.06 -5.01
C ASN A 534 20.82 -18.54 -5.94
N PHE A 535 21.20 -17.93 -7.06
CA PHE A 535 20.27 -17.53 -8.11
C PHE A 535 19.54 -18.72 -8.74
N THR A 536 20.25 -19.80 -9.10
CA THR A 536 19.59 -21.01 -9.62
C THR A 536 18.68 -21.68 -8.60
N ALA A 537 19.03 -21.61 -7.32
CA ALA A 537 18.21 -22.07 -6.21
C ALA A 537 16.91 -21.26 -6.10
N LYS A 538 16.98 -19.94 -6.31
CA LYS A 538 15.81 -19.04 -6.38
C LYS A 538 14.91 -19.37 -7.58
N LEU A 539 15.49 -19.72 -8.73
CA LEU A 539 14.74 -20.07 -9.93
C LEU A 539 14.21 -21.52 -9.93
N ALA A 540 14.71 -22.37 -9.03
CA ALA A 540 14.45 -23.82 -9.00
C ALA A 540 14.78 -24.53 -10.34
N VAL A 541 15.79 -24.07 -11.08
CA VAL A 541 16.19 -24.66 -12.38
C VAL A 541 17.47 -25.51 -12.24
N VAL A 542 17.30 -26.82 -12.10
CA VAL A 542 18.41 -27.77 -11.85
C VAL A 542 19.45 -27.84 -12.98
N SER A 543 19.04 -27.64 -14.24
CA SER A 543 19.93 -27.80 -15.40
C SER A 543 21.07 -26.79 -15.39
N TYR A 544 20.79 -25.54 -15.01
CA TYR A 544 21.81 -24.51 -14.79
C TYR A 544 22.67 -24.82 -13.57
N GLY A 545 22.05 -25.24 -12.46
CA GLY A 545 22.76 -25.65 -11.25
C GLY A 545 23.80 -26.75 -11.51
N ARG A 546 23.45 -27.78 -12.30
CA ARG A 546 24.38 -28.86 -12.71
C ARG A 546 25.52 -28.36 -13.59
N GLN A 547 25.26 -27.41 -14.48
CA GLN A 547 26.32 -26.79 -15.30
C GLN A 547 27.29 -25.98 -14.45
N LEU A 548 26.78 -25.19 -13.49
CA LEU A 548 27.60 -24.43 -12.53
C LEU A 548 28.42 -25.36 -11.64
N HIS A 549 27.81 -26.42 -11.11
CA HIS A 549 28.53 -27.43 -10.34
C HIS A 549 29.65 -28.09 -11.15
N SER A 550 29.39 -28.49 -12.41
CA SER A 550 30.43 -29.01 -13.30
C SER A 550 31.55 -27.98 -13.55
N CYS A 551 31.20 -26.71 -13.70
CA CYS A 551 32.15 -25.60 -13.83
C CYS A 551 33.04 -25.49 -12.58
N MET A 552 32.45 -25.49 -11.38
CA MET A 552 33.19 -25.43 -10.11
C MET A 552 34.19 -26.57 -9.94
N VAL A 553 33.80 -27.78 -10.36
CA VAL A 553 34.71 -28.94 -10.35
C VAL A 553 35.87 -28.73 -11.32
N LYS A 554 35.60 -28.29 -12.56
CA LYS A 554 36.63 -28.04 -13.58
C LYS A 554 37.58 -26.90 -13.22
N THR A 555 37.11 -25.88 -12.51
CA THR A 555 37.92 -24.72 -12.12
C THR A 555 38.61 -24.87 -10.77
N GLY A 556 38.31 -25.94 -10.01
CA GLY A 556 38.86 -26.16 -8.67
C GLY A 556 38.22 -25.33 -7.56
N ASN A 557 37.08 -24.67 -7.82
CA ASN A 557 36.35 -23.84 -6.86
C ASN A 557 35.34 -24.63 -6.00
N PHE A 558 35.51 -25.95 -5.86
CA PHE A 558 34.60 -26.84 -5.13
C PHE A 558 35.08 -27.17 -3.70
N LEU A 559 36.23 -26.64 -3.28
CA LEU A 559 36.98 -27.09 -2.10
C LEU A 559 36.70 -26.28 -0.81
N SER A 560 35.69 -25.41 -0.79
CA SER A 560 35.35 -24.59 0.39
C SER A 560 34.00 -25.01 1.02
N GLY A 561 33.84 -24.79 2.33
CA GLY A 561 32.55 -25.01 3.01
C GLY A 561 31.41 -24.12 2.48
N PHE A 562 31.74 -22.91 2.01
CA PHE A 562 30.77 -22.02 1.36
C PHE A 562 30.26 -22.58 0.03
N ALA A 563 31.14 -23.12 -0.82
CA ALA A 563 30.77 -23.77 -2.07
C ALA A 563 29.87 -25.01 -1.82
N VAL A 564 30.24 -25.84 -0.84
CA VAL A 564 29.48 -27.06 -0.48
C VAL A 564 28.09 -26.70 0.04
N SER A 565 27.98 -25.77 0.98
CA SER A 565 26.69 -25.33 1.52
C SER A 565 25.78 -24.68 0.46
N SER A 566 26.32 -23.85 -0.45
CA SER A 566 25.56 -23.28 -1.58
C SER A 566 25.10 -24.34 -2.58
N LEU A 567 25.90 -25.38 -2.86
CA LEU A 567 25.50 -26.50 -3.71
C LEU A 567 24.38 -27.33 -3.08
N ILE A 568 24.46 -27.58 -1.77
CA ILE A 568 23.41 -28.29 -1.01
C ILE A 568 22.09 -27.50 -1.06
N ASP A 569 22.13 -26.19 -0.77
CA ASP A 569 20.92 -25.36 -0.82
C ASP A 569 20.34 -25.28 -2.23
N MET A 570 21.19 -25.17 -3.27
CA MET A 570 20.76 -25.17 -4.66
C MET A 570 20.08 -26.48 -5.06
N TYR A 571 20.72 -27.63 -4.84
CA TYR A 571 20.16 -28.92 -5.22
C TYR A 571 18.88 -29.23 -4.44
N SER A 572 18.84 -28.91 -3.14
CA SER A 572 17.64 -29.10 -2.33
C SER A 572 16.49 -28.21 -2.82
N LYS A 573 16.70 -26.89 -3.05
CA LYS A 573 15.64 -26.01 -3.58
C LYS A 573 15.17 -26.37 -4.99
N CYS A 574 16.01 -27.08 -5.76
CA CYS A 574 15.63 -27.62 -7.07
C CYS A 574 14.95 -29.01 -6.98
N GLY A 575 14.59 -29.50 -5.79
CA GLY A 575 13.95 -30.80 -5.59
C GLY A 575 14.84 -32.00 -5.90
N CYS A 576 16.17 -31.84 -5.84
CA CYS A 576 17.16 -32.87 -6.16
C CYS A 576 17.93 -33.30 -4.91
N PHE A 577 17.22 -33.76 -3.88
CA PHE A 577 17.78 -34.13 -2.58
C PHE A 577 18.93 -35.14 -2.66
N GLN A 578 18.82 -36.16 -3.52
CA GLN A 578 19.87 -37.17 -3.68
C GLN A 578 21.19 -36.57 -4.19
N ASP A 579 21.12 -35.57 -5.07
CA ASP A 579 22.32 -34.87 -5.57
C ASP A 579 22.91 -33.98 -4.46
N ALA A 580 22.08 -33.33 -3.64
CA ALA A 580 22.53 -32.61 -2.45
C ALA A 580 23.25 -33.54 -1.45
N TRP A 581 22.69 -34.73 -1.19
CA TRP A 581 23.31 -35.72 -0.32
C TRP A 581 24.64 -36.25 -0.88
N ARG A 582 24.74 -36.45 -2.19
CA ARG A 582 26.01 -36.82 -2.86
C ARG A 582 27.07 -35.74 -2.71
N VAL A 583 26.70 -34.47 -2.85
CA VAL A 583 27.63 -33.34 -2.61
C VAL A 583 28.13 -33.35 -1.16
N PHE A 584 27.21 -33.51 -0.21
CA PHE A 584 27.54 -33.54 1.22
C PHE A 584 28.45 -34.73 1.59
N SER A 585 28.07 -35.94 1.19
CA SER A 585 28.82 -37.17 1.49
C SER A 585 30.15 -37.29 0.73
N GLY A 586 30.23 -36.77 -0.49
CA GLY A 586 31.45 -36.74 -1.30
C GLY A 586 32.53 -35.81 -0.76
N CYS A 587 32.18 -34.85 0.10
CA CYS A 587 33.10 -33.87 0.70
C CYS A 587 33.48 -34.19 2.15
N SER A 588 33.47 -35.48 2.53
CA SER A 588 33.57 -35.98 3.92
C SER A 588 34.79 -35.55 4.76
N GLY A 589 35.77 -34.84 4.19
CA GLY A 589 36.89 -34.21 4.90
C GLY A 589 36.83 -32.68 5.06
N LEU A 590 35.82 -32.02 4.50
CA LEU A 590 35.64 -30.55 4.45
C LEU A 590 34.29 -30.09 5.05
N ILE A 591 33.52 -31.00 5.66
CA ILE A 591 32.22 -30.67 6.24
C ILE A 591 32.44 -29.80 7.47
N ASP A 592 32.13 -28.51 7.31
CA ASP A 592 32.04 -27.55 8.39
C ASP A 592 30.62 -27.49 8.98
N LEU A 593 30.45 -26.78 10.10
CA LEU A 593 29.16 -26.60 10.75
C LEU A 593 28.10 -26.00 9.81
N VAL A 594 28.52 -25.12 8.89
CA VAL A 594 27.64 -24.46 7.92
C VAL A 594 27.08 -25.46 6.92
N SER A 595 27.93 -26.31 6.34
CA SER A 595 27.52 -27.37 5.41
C SER A 595 26.65 -28.43 6.09
N LYS A 596 26.96 -28.76 7.35
CA LYS A 596 26.13 -29.63 8.20
C LYS A 596 24.74 -29.04 8.39
N ASN A 597 24.64 -27.76 8.78
CA ASN A 597 23.36 -27.07 8.99
C ASN A 597 22.56 -26.94 7.69
N ALA A 598 23.21 -26.64 6.57
CA ALA A 598 22.58 -26.60 5.26
C ALA A 598 21.95 -27.95 4.90
N MET A 599 22.64 -29.05 5.22
CA MET A 599 22.13 -30.40 4.96
C MET A 599 20.99 -30.79 5.91
N VAL A 600 21.07 -30.44 7.20
CA VAL A 600 19.95 -30.62 8.14
C VAL A 600 18.71 -29.86 7.65
N ALA A 601 18.88 -28.61 7.21
CA ALA A 601 17.80 -27.83 6.60
C ALA A 601 17.23 -28.50 5.34
N ALA A 602 18.09 -29.05 4.48
CA ALA A 602 17.66 -29.78 3.29
C ALA A 602 16.84 -31.03 3.65
N CYS A 603 17.30 -31.84 4.62
CA CYS A 603 16.55 -33.00 5.10
C CYS A 603 15.18 -32.60 5.66
N CYS A 604 15.12 -31.55 6.48
CA CYS A 604 13.85 -31.03 7.01
C CYS A 604 12.90 -30.54 5.90
N ARG A 605 13.42 -29.91 4.85
CA ARG A 605 12.61 -29.39 3.72
C ARG A 605 11.95 -30.51 2.91
N GLU A 606 12.64 -31.63 2.76
CA GLU A 606 12.19 -32.79 1.99
C GLU A 606 11.41 -33.81 2.83
N GLY A 607 11.20 -33.54 4.13
CA GLY A 607 10.49 -34.43 5.05
C GLY A 607 11.33 -35.59 5.62
N GLU A 608 12.62 -35.66 5.30
CA GLU A 608 13.56 -36.71 5.76
C GLU A 608 14.08 -36.43 7.18
N LEU A 609 13.15 -36.35 8.15
CA LEU A 609 13.44 -35.91 9.52
C LEU A 609 14.37 -36.85 10.30
N GLU A 610 14.30 -38.16 10.05
CA GLU A 610 15.20 -39.13 10.69
C GLU A 610 16.66 -38.86 10.29
N MET A 611 16.91 -38.63 9.00
CA MET A 611 18.23 -38.28 8.49
C MET A 611 18.71 -36.94 9.05
N ALA A 612 17.79 -35.97 9.25
CA ALA A 612 18.11 -34.69 9.85
C ALA A 612 18.60 -34.84 11.30
N VAL A 613 17.94 -35.67 12.11
CA VAL A 613 18.32 -35.93 13.52
C VAL A 613 19.62 -36.71 13.61
N ASP A 614 19.77 -37.76 12.81
CA ASP A 614 21.01 -38.54 12.77
C ASP A 614 22.21 -37.67 12.40
N LEU A 615 22.03 -36.75 11.45
CA LEU A 615 23.08 -35.83 11.06
C LEU A 615 23.34 -34.80 12.16
N PHE A 616 22.30 -34.26 12.77
CA PHE A 616 22.42 -33.28 13.86
C PHE A 616 23.26 -33.82 15.03
N TRP A 617 23.05 -35.08 15.42
CA TRP A 617 23.78 -35.70 16.53
C TRP A 617 25.18 -36.21 16.17
N LYS A 618 25.58 -36.22 14.90
CA LYS A 618 26.97 -36.48 14.51
C LYS A 618 27.85 -35.26 14.81
N GLY A 619 28.75 -35.38 15.78
CA GLY A 619 29.58 -34.25 16.27
C GLY A 619 28.72 -33.23 17.04
N PRO A 620 28.13 -33.62 18.19
CA PRO A 620 27.22 -32.77 18.95
C PRO A 620 27.91 -31.54 19.55
N GLU A 621 29.21 -31.63 19.85
CA GLU A 621 30.03 -30.53 20.35
C GLU A 621 30.13 -29.33 19.40
N TRP A 622 29.80 -29.49 18.11
CA TRP A 622 29.83 -28.41 17.12
C TRP A 622 28.49 -27.68 16.99
N ASN A 623 27.42 -28.22 17.57
CA ASN A 623 26.08 -27.68 17.38
C ASN A 623 25.92 -26.33 18.09
N ASP A 624 25.71 -25.29 17.30
CA ASP A 624 25.43 -23.95 17.76
C ASP A 624 23.92 -23.65 17.80
N THR A 625 23.56 -22.43 18.21
CA THR A 625 22.17 -21.96 18.23
C THR A 625 21.48 -22.08 16.87
N VAL A 626 22.21 -21.91 15.76
CA VAL A 626 21.66 -22.03 14.39
C VAL A 626 21.29 -23.47 14.08
N SER A 627 22.13 -24.43 14.49
CA SER A 627 21.90 -25.86 14.32
C SER A 627 20.61 -26.28 15.00
N TRP A 628 20.41 -25.88 16.27
CA TRP A 628 19.19 -26.17 17.04
C TRP A 628 17.95 -25.52 16.42
N ASN A 629 18.05 -24.24 16.03
CA ASN A 629 16.94 -23.52 15.40
C ASN A 629 16.49 -24.18 14.09
N THR A 630 17.45 -24.65 13.29
CA THR A 630 17.18 -25.33 12.01
C THR A 630 16.37 -26.61 12.24
N LEU A 631 16.76 -27.41 13.24
CA LEU A 631 16.07 -28.66 13.57
C LEU A 631 14.66 -28.40 14.17
N ILE A 632 14.56 -27.49 15.14
CA ILE A 632 13.27 -27.15 15.79
C ILE A 632 12.27 -26.61 14.76
N SER A 633 12.70 -25.67 13.90
CA SER A 633 11.84 -25.12 12.84
C SER A 633 11.45 -26.19 11.83
N GLY A 634 12.38 -27.09 11.46
CA GLY A 634 12.10 -28.17 10.53
C GLY A 634 11.02 -29.14 11.04
N TYR A 635 11.12 -29.56 12.31
CA TYR A 635 10.10 -30.39 12.94
C TYR A 635 8.74 -29.70 13.05
N ALA A 636 8.73 -28.41 13.43
CA ALA A 636 7.49 -27.64 13.51
C ALA A 636 6.81 -27.47 12.14
N GLN A 637 7.57 -27.25 11.06
CA GLN A 637 7.03 -27.08 9.70
C GLN A 637 6.49 -28.38 9.10
N ASN A 638 7.00 -29.54 9.52
CA ASN A 638 6.54 -30.85 9.03
C ASN A 638 5.42 -31.47 9.88
N GLY A 639 4.80 -30.72 10.80
CA GLY A 639 3.69 -31.21 11.62
C GLY A 639 4.08 -32.16 12.75
N TYR A 640 5.36 -32.16 13.16
CA TYR A 640 5.85 -32.90 14.32
C TYR A 640 6.06 -31.94 15.50
N GLU A 641 5.01 -31.23 15.87
CA GLU A 641 5.13 -30.09 16.76
C GLU A 641 5.46 -30.49 18.21
N LYS A 642 5.05 -31.69 18.65
CA LYS A 642 5.41 -32.20 20.00
C LYS A 642 6.92 -32.44 20.09
N GLU A 643 7.50 -33.01 19.06
CA GLU A 643 8.92 -33.28 18.94
C GLU A 643 9.71 -31.98 18.85
N ALA A 644 9.21 -30.99 18.12
CA ALA A 644 9.79 -29.64 18.08
C ALA A 644 9.88 -29.00 19.47
N LEU A 645 8.83 -29.11 20.30
CA LEU A 645 8.85 -28.59 21.67
C LEU A 645 9.79 -29.38 22.60
N LYS A 646 9.95 -30.70 22.41
CA LYS A 646 10.96 -31.48 23.14
C LYS A 646 12.38 -31.01 22.79
N LEU A 647 12.66 -30.76 21.51
CA LEU A 647 13.94 -30.22 21.06
C LEU A 647 14.21 -28.81 21.60
N PHE A 648 13.16 -27.97 21.70
CA PHE A 648 13.24 -26.64 22.31
C PHE A 648 13.69 -26.69 23.78
N VAL A 649 13.16 -27.63 24.57
CA VAL A 649 13.59 -27.83 25.96
C VAL A 649 15.01 -28.38 26.02
N LEU A 650 15.31 -29.39 25.19
CA LEU A 650 16.62 -30.04 25.14
C LEU A 650 17.76 -29.05 24.78
N MET A 651 17.48 -28.05 23.95
CA MET A 651 18.42 -26.98 23.64
C MET A 651 18.89 -26.23 24.90
N ALA A 652 17.98 -25.92 25.83
CA ALA A 652 18.31 -25.24 27.07
C ALA A 652 19.09 -26.15 28.03
N GLU A 653 18.75 -27.44 28.08
CA GLU A 653 19.48 -28.46 28.85
C GLU A 653 20.92 -28.63 28.38
N ASN A 654 21.18 -28.41 27.09
CA ASN A 654 22.53 -28.41 26.50
C ASN A 654 23.25 -27.05 26.63
N GLY A 655 22.75 -26.14 27.47
CA GLY A 655 23.38 -24.85 27.77
C GLY A 655 23.23 -23.79 26.67
N CYS A 656 22.46 -24.06 25.62
CA CYS A 656 22.18 -23.08 24.57
C CYS A 656 21.00 -22.18 24.98
N LYS A 657 21.20 -20.86 24.91
CA LYS A 657 20.13 -19.90 25.21
C LYS A 657 19.16 -19.79 24.03
N TRP A 658 17.88 -19.65 24.33
CA TRP A 658 16.86 -19.35 23.33
C TRP A 658 17.06 -17.93 22.80
N ASN A 659 17.00 -17.80 21.47
CA ASN A 659 16.94 -16.52 20.79
C ASN A 659 15.54 -16.30 20.20
N GLU A 660 15.37 -15.16 19.52
CA GLU A 660 14.08 -14.76 18.94
C GLU A 660 13.53 -15.79 17.94
N HIS A 661 14.41 -16.37 17.10
CA HIS A 661 14.04 -17.42 16.14
C HIS A 661 13.62 -18.73 16.85
N THR A 662 14.28 -19.09 17.95
CA THR A 662 13.93 -20.26 18.75
C THR A 662 12.52 -20.13 19.32
N LEU A 663 12.21 -18.96 19.89
CA LEU A 663 10.91 -18.66 20.49
C LEU A 663 9.79 -18.61 19.45
N ALA A 664 10.04 -18.02 18.27
CA ALA A 664 9.08 -18.00 17.18
C ALA A 664 8.74 -19.42 16.68
N SER A 665 9.74 -20.29 16.54
CA SER A 665 9.55 -21.68 16.13
C SER A 665 8.76 -22.49 17.17
N ALA A 666 9.04 -22.28 18.47
CA ALA A 666 8.31 -22.92 19.55
C ALA A 666 6.86 -22.43 19.68
N LEU A 667 6.61 -21.14 19.46
CA LEU A 667 5.25 -20.58 19.38
C LEU A 667 4.48 -21.17 18.19
N SER A 668 5.11 -21.30 17.02
CA SER A 668 4.52 -21.96 15.85
C SER A 668 4.13 -23.41 16.15
N ALA A 669 5.01 -24.18 16.79
CA ALA A 669 4.73 -25.54 17.23
C ALA A 669 3.57 -25.59 18.24
N CYS A 670 3.54 -24.69 19.24
CA CYS A 670 2.40 -24.57 20.17
C CYS A 670 1.08 -24.29 19.45
N ALA A 671 1.11 -23.44 18.42
CA ALA A 671 -0.05 -23.09 17.63
C ALA A 671 -0.55 -24.28 16.78
N GLY A 672 0.36 -25.05 16.19
CA GLY A 672 0.06 -26.31 15.48
C GLY A 672 -0.61 -27.35 16.38
N LEU A 673 -0.08 -27.55 17.59
CA LEU A 673 -0.69 -28.44 18.60
C LEU A 673 -2.00 -27.93 19.19
N ARG A 674 -2.34 -26.66 18.95
CA ARG A 674 -3.43 -25.94 19.65
C ARG A 674 -3.27 -26.05 21.18
N SER A 675 -2.02 -26.03 21.65
CA SER A 675 -1.69 -26.27 23.05
C SER A 675 -1.71 -24.96 23.84
N PHE A 676 -2.85 -24.68 24.47
CA PHE A 676 -3.05 -23.48 25.28
C PHE A 676 -2.06 -23.33 26.45
N ASN A 677 -1.70 -24.43 27.12
CA ASN A 677 -0.84 -24.39 28.30
C ASN A 677 0.61 -24.01 27.95
N HIS A 678 1.25 -24.76 27.05
CA HIS A 678 2.61 -24.45 26.56
C HIS A 678 2.69 -23.04 25.94
N GLY A 679 1.66 -22.62 25.21
CA GLY A 679 1.55 -21.27 24.66
C GLY A 679 1.58 -20.17 25.73
N ARG A 680 0.86 -20.35 26.84
CA ARG A 680 0.85 -19.42 27.97
C ARG A 680 2.18 -19.35 28.71
N GLU A 681 2.85 -20.50 28.88
CA GLU A 681 4.16 -20.57 29.53
C GLU A 681 5.21 -19.79 28.71
N LEU A 682 5.25 -20.00 27.39
CA LEU A 682 6.10 -19.26 26.47
C LEU A 682 5.76 -17.76 26.45
N HIS A 683 4.49 -17.40 26.42
CA HIS A 683 4.07 -16.00 26.46
C HIS A 683 4.51 -15.32 27.77
N ALA A 684 4.34 -15.97 28.92
CA ALA A 684 4.82 -15.45 30.20
C ALA A 684 6.35 -15.27 30.21
N PHE A 685 7.10 -16.20 29.61
CA PHE A 685 8.54 -16.09 29.43
C PHE A 685 8.92 -14.87 28.57
N VAL A 686 8.25 -14.67 27.43
CA VAL A 686 8.46 -13.52 26.54
C VAL A 686 8.23 -12.20 27.27
N LEU A 687 7.14 -12.09 28.03
CA LEU A 687 6.82 -10.89 28.81
C LEU A 687 7.87 -10.61 29.90
N LYS A 688 8.29 -11.64 30.64
CA LYS A 688 9.28 -11.51 31.72
C LYS A 688 10.64 -11.01 31.21
N ASN A 689 10.99 -11.32 29.97
CA ASN A 689 12.27 -10.95 29.35
C ASN A 689 12.18 -9.71 28.44
N GLY A 690 11.01 -9.06 28.34
CA GLY A 690 10.84 -7.86 27.51
C GLY A 690 10.95 -8.12 26.00
N LEU A 691 10.73 -9.35 25.55
CA LEU A 691 10.85 -9.76 24.14
C LEU A 691 9.58 -9.50 23.32
N SER A 692 8.55 -8.89 23.93
CA SER A 692 7.25 -8.60 23.31
C SER A 692 7.29 -7.55 22.20
N VAL A 693 8.37 -6.77 22.12
CA VAL A 693 8.56 -5.76 21.07
C VAL A 693 8.92 -6.40 19.72
N ASN A 694 9.39 -7.66 19.70
CA ASN A 694 9.75 -8.33 18.46
C ASN A 694 8.49 -8.73 17.66
N PRO A 695 8.32 -8.23 16.41
CA PRO A 695 7.13 -8.49 15.60
C PRO A 695 6.85 -9.98 15.33
N PHE A 696 7.88 -10.81 15.19
CA PHE A 696 7.73 -12.23 14.89
C PHE A 696 7.26 -13.03 16.11
N ILE A 697 7.73 -12.65 17.30
CA ILE A 697 7.32 -13.27 18.56
C ILE A 697 5.88 -12.85 18.90
N SER A 698 5.56 -11.56 18.75
CA SER A 698 4.21 -11.07 19.03
C SER A 698 3.16 -11.66 18.09
N SER A 699 3.47 -11.79 16.78
CA SER A 699 2.60 -12.50 15.83
C SER A 699 2.45 -13.99 16.19
N GLY A 700 3.52 -14.65 16.62
CA GLY A 700 3.46 -16.04 17.07
C GLY A 700 2.56 -16.23 18.29
N ILE A 701 2.58 -15.30 19.25
CA ILE A 701 1.68 -15.34 20.41
C ILE A 701 0.21 -15.18 19.98
N VAL A 702 -0.07 -14.24 19.07
CA VAL A 702 -1.42 -14.06 18.52
C VAL A 702 -1.88 -15.34 17.80
N ASP A 703 -1.04 -15.93 16.94
CA ASP A 703 -1.35 -17.18 16.22
C ASP A 703 -1.70 -18.33 17.18
N VAL A 704 -0.95 -18.48 18.28
CA VAL A 704 -1.23 -19.48 19.32
C VAL A 704 -2.63 -19.28 19.91
N TYR A 705 -2.97 -18.08 20.38
CA TYR A 705 -4.27 -17.84 21.01
C TYR A 705 -5.43 -17.94 20.02
N CYS A 706 -5.22 -17.48 18.78
CA CYS A 706 -6.16 -17.67 17.69
C CYS A 706 -6.41 -19.18 17.46
N LYS A 707 -5.38 -19.99 17.21
CA LYS A 707 -5.55 -21.44 16.94
C LYS A 707 -6.06 -22.24 18.13
N CYS A 708 -5.80 -21.79 19.36
CA CYS A 708 -6.41 -22.36 20.58
C CYS A 708 -7.88 -21.95 20.76
N GLY A 709 -8.40 -21.04 19.94
CA GLY A 709 -9.79 -20.62 19.92
C GLY A 709 -10.16 -19.54 20.93
N ASN A 710 -9.18 -18.85 21.53
CA ASN A 710 -9.40 -17.77 22.48
C ASN A 710 -9.24 -16.40 21.80
N MET A 711 -10.23 -16.02 21.00
CA MET A 711 -10.20 -14.79 20.19
C MET A 711 -10.14 -13.51 21.03
N GLY A 712 -10.86 -13.45 22.15
CA GLY A 712 -10.86 -12.26 23.01
C GLY A 712 -9.48 -11.98 23.61
N TYR A 713 -8.72 -13.02 23.96
CA TYR A 713 -7.35 -12.85 24.45
C TYR A 713 -6.38 -12.54 23.31
N ALA A 714 -6.56 -13.13 22.13
CA ALA A 714 -5.75 -12.80 20.95
C ALA A 714 -5.90 -11.32 20.54
N ASP A 715 -7.15 -10.81 20.54
CA ASP A 715 -7.45 -9.40 20.25
C ASP A 715 -6.88 -8.45 21.31
N TRP A 716 -7.00 -8.82 22.59
CA TRP A 716 -6.37 -8.07 23.68
C TRP A 716 -4.85 -8.03 23.52
N VAL A 717 -4.21 -9.16 23.21
CA VAL A 717 -2.76 -9.22 22.99
C VAL A 717 -2.35 -8.39 21.77
N HIS A 718 -3.08 -8.47 20.67
CA HIS A 718 -2.85 -7.66 19.46
C HIS A 718 -2.93 -6.16 19.76
N THR A 719 -3.93 -5.74 20.53
CA THR A 719 -4.13 -4.33 20.89
C THR A 719 -3.14 -3.84 21.96
N ALA A 720 -2.89 -4.65 22.99
CA ALA A 720 -2.04 -4.29 24.13
C ALA A 720 -0.54 -4.24 23.78
N MET A 721 -0.09 -5.04 22.81
CA MET A 721 1.32 -5.05 22.40
C MET A 721 1.70 -3.91 21.44
N GLY A 722 0.74 -3.11 20.95
CA GLY A 722 1.00 -1.85 20.24
C GLY A 722 1.74 -1.97 18.89
N ILE A 723 1.93 -3.19 18.38
CA ILE A 723 2.62 -3.48 17.11
C ILE A 723 1.63 -4.21 16.20
N ARG A 724 0.91 -3.44 15.39
CA ARG A 724 0.00 -3.97 14.37
C ARG A 724 0.82 -4.34 13.13
N ASN A 725 1.29 -5.60 13.08
CA ASN A 725 2.00 -6.12 11.91
C ASN A 725 1.08 -7.02 11.06
N SER A 726 1.35 -7.09 9.76
CA SER A 726 0.53 -7.88 8.81
C SER A 726 0.38 -9.36 9.20
N PHE A 727 1.43 -9.98 9.73
CA PHE A 727 1.42 -11.38 10.14
C PHE A 727 0.40 -11.66 11.26
N SER A 728 0.33 -10.79 12.27
CA SER A 728 -0.65 -10.91 13.35
C SER A 728 -2.09 -10.77 12.86
N ILE A 729 -2.34 -9.86 11.92
CA ILE A 729 -3.66 -9.64 11.30
C ILE A 729 -4.04 -10.82 10.40
N THR A 730 -3.09 -11.34 9.62
CA THR A 730 -3.28 -12.53 8.80
C THR A 730 -3.67 -13.75 9.66
N SER A 731 -3.00 -13.97 10.80
CA SER A 731 -3.36 -15.04 11.74
C SER A 731 -4.75 -14.85 12.36
N MET A 732 -5.11 -13.61 12.72
CA MET A 732 -6.46 -13.31 13.21
C MET A 732 -7.51 -13.60 12.13
N ILE A 733 -7.34 -13.09 10.91
CA ILE A 733 -8.26 -13.33 9.78
C ILE A 733 -8.37 -14.83 9.49
N GLY A 734 -7.26 -15.56 9.44
CA GLY A 734 -7.24 -17.00 9.16
C GLY A 734 -8.02 -17.84 10.17
N VAL A 735 -8.04 -17.46 11.45
CA VAL A 735 -8.84 -18.16 12.46
C VAL A 735 -10.29 -17.69 12.47
N ILE A 736 -10.53 -16.41 12.20
CA ILE A 736 -11.88 -15.86 12.05
C ILE A 736 -12.61 -16.56 10.88
N GLN A 737 -11.91 -16.92 9.79
CA GLN A 737 -12.46 -17.74 8.70
C GLN A 737 -13.09 -19.07 9.17
N LEU A 738 -12.54 -19.69 10.21
CA LEU A 738 -13.00 -20.98 10.73
C LEU A 738 -14.19 -20.88 11.70
N LYS A 739 -14.49 -19.67 12.22
CA LYS A 739 -15.48 -19.50 13.30
C LYS A 739 -16.53 -18.40 13.05
N GLN A 740 -16.18 -17.23 12.50
CA GLN A 740 -17.06 -16.05 12.39
C GLN A 740 -16.65 -15.09 11.26
N CYS A 741 -17.01 -15.32 10.00
CA CYS A 741 -16.48 -14.53 8.87
C CYS A 741 -16.80 -13.01 8.86
N GLU A 742 -17.85 -12.55 9.56
CA GLU A 742 -18.20 -11.11 9.64
C GLU A 742 -17.10 -10.29 10.32
N ALA A 743 -16.49 -10.85 11.36
CA ALA A 743 -15.37 -10.23 12.05
C ALA A 743 -14.14 -10.06 11.15
N VAL A 744 -14.02 -10.76 10.01
CA VAL A 744 -12.94 -10.54 9.02
C VAL A 744 -13.08 -9.15 8.41
N PHE A 745 -14.30 -8.76 8.04
CA PHE A 745 -14.56 -7.48 7.38
C PHE A 745 -14.52 -6.33 8.38
N GLU A 746 -14.97 -6.54 9.61
CA GLU A 746 -14.82 -5.56 10.70
C GLU A 746 -13.35 -5.31 10.99
N LEU A 747 -12.55 -6.37 11.15
CA LEU A 747 -11.12 -6.26 11.46
C LEU A 747 -10.32 -5.67 10.28
N LEU A 748 -10.69 -5.97 9.03
CA LEU A 748 -10.15 -5.30 7.86
C LEU A 748 -10.54 -3.81 7.82
N SER A 749 -11.80 -3.49 8.12
CA SER A 749 -12.26 -2.09 8.15
C SER A 749 -11.55 -1.30 9.24
N GLU A 750 -11.33 -1.90 10.41
CA GLU A 750 -10.57 -1.30 11.50
C GLU A 750 -9.11 -1.08 11.11
N PHE A 751 -8.48 -2.08 10.47
CA PHE A 751 -7.13 -1.94 9.94
C PHE A 751 -7.02 -0.78 8.95
N MET A 752 -7.95 -0.71 7.99
CA MET A 752 -7.96 0.35 6.98
C MET A 752 -8.23 1.75 7.56
N VAL A 753 -9.09 1.86 8.58
CA VAL A 753 -9.46 3.13 9.22
C VAL A 753 -8.37 3.63 10.18
N LYS A 754 -7.74 2.75 10.96
CA LYS A 754 -6.78 3.15 11.99
C LYS A 754 -5.36 3.35 11.48
N GLU A 755 -4.95 2.64 10.43
CA GLU A 755 -3.53 2.62 10.02
C GLU A 755 -3.22 3.51 8.80
N ALA A 756 -4.21 3.90 8.01
CA ALA A 756 -4.02 4.61 6.73
C ALA A 756 -3.01 3.93 5.77
N LEU A 757 -2.75 2.63 5.95
CA LEU A 757 -1.83 1.80 5.17
C LEU A 757 -2.60 0.91 4.18
N ILE A 758 -1.96 0.62 3.04
CA ILE A 758 -2.48 -0.32 2.05
C ILE A 758 -2.27 -1.75 2.61
N PRO A 759 -3.33 -2.58 2.75
CA PRO A 759 -3.19 -3.99 3.12
C PRO A 759 -2.26 -4.71 2.15
N ASP A 760 -1.35 -5.50 2.69
CA ASP A 760 -0.45 -6.29 1.85
C ASP A 760 -1.18 -7.49 1.20
N ALA A 761 -0.50 -8.14 0.26
CA ALA A 761 -1.09 -9.25 -0.50
C ALA A 761 -1.57 -10.41 0.39
N LEU A 762 -0.92 -10.67 1.54
CA LEU A 762 -1.29 -11.77 2.45
C LEU A 762 -2.63 -11.52 3.16
N ILE A 763 -2.87 -10.28 3.60
CA ILE A 763 -4.16 -9.88 4.15
C ILE A 763 -5.25 -10.03 3.07
N LEU A 764 -4.99 -9.56 1.86
CA LEU A 764 -5.97 -9.60 0.76
C LEU A 764 -6.29 -11.04 0.33
N ILE A 765 -5.29 -11.93 0.22
CA ILE A 765 -5.48 -13.36 -0.04
C ILE A 765 -6.37 -13.98 1.04
N SER A 766 -6.13 -13.63 2.30
CA SER A 766 -6.90 -14.15 3.43
C SER A 766 -8.36 -13.67 3.39
N VAL A 767 -8.61 -12.41 3.05
CA VAL A 767 -9.98 -11.90 2.90
C VAL A 767 -10.67 -12.54 1.70
N LEU A 768 -9.98 -12.72 0.56
CA LEU A 768 -10.52 -13.40 -0.61
C LEU A 768 -10.87 -14.85 -0.33
N SER A 769 -10.01 -15.57 0.41
CA SER A 769 -10.29 -16.93 0.88
C SER A 769 -11.54 -16.98 1.77
N ALA A 770 -11.71 -16.00 2.66
CA ALA A 770 -12.93 -15.87 3.46
C ALA A 770 -14.18 -15.67 2.60
N CYS A 771 -14.08 -14.82 1.56
CA CYS A 771 -15.16 -14.62 0.58
C CYS A 771 -15.48 -15.92 -0.16
N ALA A 772 -14.45 -16.68 -0.56
CA ALA A 772 -14.57 -17.94 -1.28
C ALA A 772 -15.29 -19.02 -0.46
N ILE A 773 -14.91 -19.18 0.82
CA ILE A 773 -15.57 -20.11 1.77
C ILE A 773 -17.04 -19.74 1.95
N ARG A 774 -17.36 -18.44 1.86
CA ARG A 774 -18.68 -17.91 2.10
C ARG A 774 -19.57 -17.79 0.87
N ALA A 775 -19.04 -18.09 -0.31
CA ALA A 775 -19.67 -17.73 -1.57
C ALA A 775 -20.11 -16.24 -1.59
N ALA A 776 -19.36 -15.37 -0.91
CA ALA A 776 -19.67 -13.96 -0.74
C ALA A 776 -19.12 -13.15 -1.92
N LEU A 777 -19.86 -13.17 -3.02
CA LEU A 777 -19.44 -12.54 -4.27
C LEU A 777 -19.27 -11.02 -4.13
N ASP A 778 -20.19 -10.32 -3.45
CA ASP A 778 -20.15 -8.86 -3.35
C ASP A 778 -18.96 -8.35 -2.53
N PRO A 779 -18.67 -8.85 -1.31
CA PRO A 779 -17.43 -8.52 -0.62
C PRO A 779 -16.18 -8.90 -1.40
N GLY A 780 -16.18 -10.05 -2.08
CA GLY A 780 -15.10 -10.46 -2.97
C GLY A 780 -14.86 -9.47 -4.12
N ASN A 781 -15.94 -8.96 -4.72
CA ASN A 781 -15.89 -7.90 -5.73
C ASN A 781 -15.35 -6.59 -5.17
N GLN A 782 -15.72 -6.22 -3.95
CA GLN A 782 -15.20 -5.02 -3.29
C GLN A 782 -13.68 -5.13 -3.05
N VAL A 783 -13.21 -6.28 -2.59
CA VAL A 783 -11.77 -6.54 -2.39
C VAL A 783 -11.02 -6.55 -3.72
N HIS A 784 -11.57 -7.18 -4.76
CA HIS A 784 -10.97 -7.14 -6.10
C HIS A 784 -10.95 -5.72 -6.69
N ALA A 785 -12.03 -4.95 -6.54
CA ALA A 785 -12.07 -3.55 -6.93
C ALA A 785 -11.06 -2.69 -6.14
N TYR A 786 -10.87 -2.99 -4.85
CA TYR A 786 -9.85 -2.37 -4.02
C TYR A 786 -8.43 -2.65 -4.55
N ILE A 787 -8.10 -3.92 -4.86
CA ILE A 787 -6.82 -4.32 -5.47
C ILE A 787 -6.55 -3.49 -6.73
N LEU A 788 -7.54 -3.40 -7.62
CA LEU A 788 -7.42 -2.66 -8.88
C LEU A 788 -7.32 -1.14 -8.68
N ARG A 789 -8.11 -0.56 -7.76
CA ARG A 789 -8.15 0.88 -7.50
C ARG A 789 -6.84 1.40 -6.91
N ASN A 790 -6.17 0.60 -6.07
CA ASN A 790 -4.93 0.97 -5.42
C ASN A 790 -3.68 0.57 -6.23
N GLY A 791 -3.86 -0.02 -7.42
CA GLY A 791 -2.74 -0.43 -8.27
C GLY A 791 -1.85 -1.51 -7.63
N ILE A 792 -2.44 -2.39 -6.81
CA ILE A 792 -1.70 -3.47 -6.15
C ILE A 792 -1.33 -4.50 -7.22
N GLU A 793 -0.04 -4.74 -7.38
CA GLU A 793 0.46 -5.76 -8.31
C GLU A 793 0.00 -7.15 -7.87
N MET A 794 -0.63 -7.88 -8.80
CA MET A 794 -1.19 -9.20 -8.52
C MET A 794 -0.16 -10.28 -8.82
N ASP A 795 0.44 -10.83 -7.76
CA ASP A 795 1.33 -11.98 -7.86
C ASP A 795 0.55 -13.29 -8.11
N ARG A 796 1.27 -14.40 -8.35
CA ARG A 796 0.65 -15.71 -8.64
C ARG A 796 -0.32 -16.18 -7.55
N LYS A 797 -0.03 -15.87 -6.29
CA LYS A 797 -0.84 -16.27 -5.13
C LYS A 797 -2.13 -15.46 -5.05
N LEU A 798 -2.06 -14.15 -5.25
CA LEU A 798 -3.22 -13.27 -5.24
C LEU A 798 -4.15 -13.57 -6.42
N ILE A 799 -3.60 -13.87 -7.61
CA ILE A 799 -4.38 -14.31 -8.77
C ILE A 799 -5.09 -15.64 -8.48
N SER A 800 -4.38 -16.62 -7.93
CA SER A 800 -4.98 -17.91 -7.56
C SER A 800 -6.12 -17.76 -6.54
N ALA A 801 -5.96 -16.88 -5.55
CA ALA A 801 -7.01 -16.56 -4.58
C ALA A 801 -8.23 -15.88 -5.21
N LEU A 802 -8.03 -14.98 -6.19
CA LEU A 802 -9.13 -14.35 -6.94
C LEU A 802 -9.89 -15.39 -7.78
N VAL A 803 -9.19 -16.25 -8.51
CA VAL A 803 -9.81 -17.31 -9.31
C VAL A 803 -10.57 -18.29 -8.41
N ASP A 804 -9.99 -18.71 -7.27
CA ASP A 804 -10.67 -19.57 -6.30
C ASP A 804 -11.93 -18.89 -5.73
N MET A 805 -11.84 -17.60 -5.37
CA MET A 805 -12.98 -16.81 -4.89
C MET A 805 -14.10 -16.75 -5.92
N TYR A 806 -13.82 -16.32 -7.15
CA TYR A 806 -14.85 -16.24 -8.18
C TYR A 806 -15.44 -17.60 -8.54
N SER A 807 -14.61 -18.65 -8.61
CA SER A 807 -15.09 -20.00 -8.92
C SER A 807 -16.05 -20.54 -7.84
N LYS A 808 -15.71 -20.39 -6.55
CA LYS A 808 -16.53 -20.82 -5.40
C LYS A 808 -17.76 -19.95 -5.19
N CYS A 809 -17.71 -18.67 -5.55
CA CYS A 809 -18.85 -17.75 -5.53
C CYS A 809 -19.81 -17.94 -6.72
N GLY A 810 -19.64 -18.98 -7.55
CA GLY A 810 -20.55 -19.28 -8.65
C GLY A 810 -20.25 -18.55 -9.97
N SER A 811 -19.22 -17.71 -10.03
CA SER A 811 -18.87 -16.92 -11.22
C SER A 811 -17.71 -17.54 -12.02
N ILE A 812 -17.89 -18.80 -12.44
CA ILE A 812 -16.83 -19.57 -13.12
C ILE A 812 -16.35 -18.92 -14.43
N ILE A 813 -17.25 -18.26 -15.17
CA ILE A 813 -16.91 -17.54 -16.40
C ILE A 813 -15.97 -16.36 -16.11
N TYR A 814 -16.17 -15.67 -14.99
CA TYR A 814 -15.30 -14.54 -14.61
C TYR A 814 -13.96 -15.04 -14.07
N ALA A 815 -13.97 -16.12 -13.30
CA ALA A 815 -12.75 -16.83 -12.89
C ALA A 815 -11.91 -17.22 -14.11
N GLU A 816 -12.55 -17.78 -15.15
CA GLU A 816 -11.89 -18.13 -16.42
C GLU A 816 -11.30 -16.91 -17.13
N LYS A 817 -12.03 -15.79 -17.18
CA LYS A 817 -11.50 -14.54 -17.77
C LYS A 817 -10.25 -14.03 -17.04
N ILE A 818 -10.20 -14.17 -15.72
CA ILE A 818 -9.01 -13.81 -14.93
C ILE A 818 -7.87 -14.78 -15.24
N PHE A 819 -8.16 -16.09 -15.26
CA PHE A 819 -7.20 -17.14 -15.60
C PHE A 819 -6.59 -16.94 -17.01
N GLN A 820 -7.40 -16.53 -17.99
CA GLN A 820 -7.00 -16.35 -19.39
C GLN A 820 -6.18 -15.09 -19.65
N ARG A 821 -6.07 -14.16 -18.69
CA ARG A 821 -5.20 -12.98 -18.83
C ARG A 821 -3.72 -13.36 -18.90
N ASP A 822 -2.92 -12.42 -19.39
CA ASP A 822 -1.49 -12.58 -19.61
C ASP A 822 -0.71 -12.46 -18.29
N PHE A 823 -0.66 -13.56 -17.54
CA PHE A 823 0.07 -13.71 -16.29
C PHE A 823 0.89 -15.01 -16.30
N ASP A 824 1.94 -15.05 -15.48
CA ASP A 824 2.77 -16.24 -15.30
C ASP A 824 2.02 -17.31 -14.49
N ARG A 825 1.61 -18.39 -15.16
CA ARG A 825 0.77 -19.46 -14.57
C ARG A 825 1.66 -20.53 -13.95
N ASP A 826 1.22 -21.08 -12.82
CA ASP A 826 1.84 -22.24 -12.18
C ASP A 826 0.85 -23.40 -12.03
N SER A 827 1.33 -24.54 -11.54
CA SER A 827 0.49 -25.72 -11.30
C SER A 827 -0.66 -25.45 -10.33
N ILE A 828 -0.46 -24.56 -9.35
CA ILE A 828 -1.48 -24.18 -8.36
C ILE A 828 -2.67 -23.51 -9.06
N LEU A 829 -2.42 -22.54 -9.94
CA LEU A 829 -3.48 -21.83 -10.66
C LEU A 829 -4.27 -22.77 -11.59
N TYR A 830 -3.61 -23.71 -12.27
CA TYR A 830 -4.27 -24.76 -13.05
C TYR A 830 -5.16 -25.64 -12.16
N ASN A 831 -4.64 -26.12 -11.02
CA ASN A 831 -5.39 -26.93 -10.07
C ASN A 831 -6.65 -26.21 -9.55
N VAL A 832 -6.55 -24.91 -9.26
CA VAL A 832 -7.70 -24.08 -8.85
C VAL A 832 -8.76 -24.02 -9.97
N MET A 833 -8.35 -23.82 -11.22
CA MET A 833 -9.29 -23.72 -12.35
C MET A 833 -9.96 -25.06 -12.67
N ILE A 834 -9.20 -26.17 -12.66
CA ILE A 834 -9.71 -27.53 -12.85
C ILE A 834 -10.72 -27.88 -11.75
N ALA A 835 -10.37 -27.62 -10.48
CA ALA A 835 -11.27 -27.82 -9.35
C ALA A 835 -12.51 -26.90 -9.42
N GLY A 836 -12.35 -25.68 -9.94
CA GLY A 836 -13.44 -24.77 -10.23
C GLY A 836 -14.45 -25.37 -11.19
N TYR A 837 -14.02 -25.89 -12.35
CA TYR A 837 -14.92 -26.54 -13.29
C TYR A 837 -15.51 -27.86 -12.78
N ALA A 838 -14.77 -28.61 -11.97
CA ALA A 838 -15.25 -29.82 -11.32
C ALA A 838 -16.52 -29.54 -10.48
N ARG A 839 -16.49 -28.48 -9.67
CA ARG A 839 -17.63 -28.07 -8.83
C ARG A 839 -18.83 -27.57 -9.63
N HIS A 840 -18.58 -27.05 -10.82
CA HIS A 840 -19.61 -26.55 -11.73
C HIS A 840 -20.12 -27.64 -12.70
N GLY A 841 -19.64 -28.88 -12.56
CA GLY A 841 -20.08 -30.01 -13.39
C GLY A 841 -19.75 -29.86 -14.88
N ASN A 842 -18.64 -29.19 -15.21
CA ASN A 842 -18.19 -29.01 -16.60
C ASN A 842 -16.91 -29.82 -16.84
N GLU A 843 -17.07 -31.10 -17.14
CA GLU A 843 -15.98 -32.04 -17.34
C GLU A 843 -15.10 -31.66 -18.53
N HIS A 844 -15.69 -31.19 -19.63
CA HIS A 844 -14.96 -30.89 -20.86
C HIS A 844 -13.90 -29.81 -20.65
N LYS A 845 -14.26 -28.72 -19.97
CA LYS A 845 -13.29 -27.65 -19.68
C LYS A 845 -12.25 -28.07 -18.65
N ALA A 846 -12.63 -28.86 -17.64
CA ALA A 846 -11.68 -29.35 -16.65
C ALA A 846 -10.58 -30.22 -17.29
N ILE A 847 -10.97 -31.13 -18.19
CA ILE A 847 -10.03 -31.99 -18.94
C ILE A 847 -9.19 -31.15 -19.91
N GLN A 848 -9.80 -30.21 -20.62
CA GLN A 848 -9.08 -29.31 -21.52
C GLN A 848 -7.94 -28.56 -20.82
N TYR A 849 -8.19 -28.00 -19.62
CA TYR A 849 -7.14 -27.30 -18.87
C TYR A 849 -6.09 -28.24 -18.28
N PHE A 850 -6.43 -29.50 -18.01
CA PHE A 850 -5.45 -30.53 -17.65
C PHE A 850 -4.53 -30.89 -18.82
N GLU A 851 -5.08 -31.07 -20.02
CA GLU A 851 -4.29 -31.30 -21.23
C GLU A 851 -3.37 -30.10 -21.53
N GLU A 852 -3.89 -28.88 -21.43
CA GLU A 852 -3.09 -27.65 -21.59
C GLU A 852 -1.95 -27.57 -20.55
N MET A 853 -2.21 -27.96 -19.29
CA MET A 853 -1.20 -28.03 -18.23
C MET A 853 -0.04 -28.95 -18.63
N GLN A 854 -0.35 -30.12 -19.20
CA GLN A 854 0.65 -31.09 -19.67
C GLN A 854 1.41 -30.56 -20.89
N GLU A 855 0.71 -29.98 -21.87
CA GLU A 855 1.32 -29.40 -23.09
C GLU A 855 2.32 -28.30 -22.76
N ARG A 856 2.03 -27.49 -21.74
CA ARG A 856 2.94 -26.44 -21.24
C ARG A 856 4.09 -26.97 -20.37
N GLY A 857 4.14 -28.27 -20.11
CA GLY A 857 5.22 -28.93 -19.36
C GLY A 857 5.09 -28.84 -17.84
N PHE A 858 3.92 -28.47 -17.31
CA PHE A 858 3.67 -28.55 -15.87
C PHE A 858 3.37 -30.01 -15.49
N LYS A 859 4.00 -30.49 -14.42
CA LYS A 859 3.78 -31.87 -13.94
C LYS A 859 2.52 -31.92 -13.07
N PRO A 860 1.54 -32.78 -13.39
CA PRO A 860 0.44 -33.07 -12.49
C PRO A 860 0.92 -33.54 -11.12
N ASP A 861 0.25 -33.10 -10.07
CA ASP A 861 0.50 -33.50 -8.69
C ASP A 861 -0.73 -34.19 -8.08
N ALA A 862 -0.63 -34.60 -6.81
CA ALA A 862 -1.73 -35.22 -6.09
C ALA A 862 -3.00 -34.34 -6.10
N VAL A 863 -2.85 -33.02 -5.98
CA VAL A 863 -3.96 -32.07 -5.98
C VAL A 863 -4.64 -32.01 -7.37
N THR A 864 -3.87 -32.09 -8.46
CA THR A 864 -4.40 -32.19 -9.83
C THR A 864 -5.32 -33.41 -9.98
N PHE A 865 -4.84 -34.59 -9.55
CA PHE A 865 -5.62 -35.82 -9.66
C PHE A 865 -6.85 -35.83 -8.75
N LEU A 866 -6.76 -35.27 -7.55
CA LEU A 866 -7.93 -35.08 -6.70
C LEU A 866 -9.01 -34.23 -7.39
N ALA A 867 -8.61 -33.13 -8.05
CA ALA A 867 -9.54 -32.28 -8.80
C ALA A 867 -10.20 -33.06 -9.96
N LEU A 868 -9.43 -33.82 -10.74
CA LEU A 868 -9.94 -34.66 -11.83
C LEU A 868 -10.89 -35.75 -11.33
N LEU A 869 -10.56 -36.43 -10.23
CA LEU A 869 -11.44 -37.45 -9.64
C LEU A 869 -12.74 -36.81 -9.10
N SER A 870 -12.68 -35.59 -8.59
CA SER A 870 -13.87 -34.82 -8.21
C SER A 870 -14.76 -34.51 -9.42
N VAL A 871 -14.19 -34.16 -10.59
CA VAL A 871 -14.94 -34.00 -11.85
C VAL A 871 -15.66 -35.31 -12.19
N CYS A 872 -14.93 -36.42 -12.21
CA CYS A 872 -15.49 -37.72 -12.53
C CYS A 872 -16.62 -38.07 -11.58
N SER A 873 -16.45 -37.84 -10.27
CA SER A 873 -17.49 -38.09 -9.27
C SER A 873 -18.76 -37.27 -9.54
N HIS A 874 -18.63 -35.97 -9.77
CA HIS A 874 -19.78 -35.09 -10.03
C HIS A 874 -20.53 -35.45 -11.32
N CYS A 875 -19.82 -35.90 -12.36
CA CYS A 875 -20.41 -36.28 -13.64
C CYS A 875 -20.74 -37.80 -13.76
N GLY A 876 -20.43 -38.61 -12.75
CA GLY A 876 -20.67 -40.06 -12.75
C GLY A 876 -19.81 -40.87 -13.72
N LEU A 877 -18.64 -40.34 -14.12
CA LEU A 877 -17.77 -40.94 -15.16
C LEU A 877 -16.85 -42.01 -14.57
N ILE A 878 -17.37 -43.22 -14.35
CA ILE A 878 -16.63 -44.31 -13.68
C ILE A 878 -15.34 -44.67 -14.43
N GLU A 879 -15.42 -44.92 -15.73
CA GLU A 879 -14.28 -45.42 -16.52
C GLU A 879 -13.13 -44.42 -16.55
N LEU A 880 -13.45 -43.13 -16.74
CA LEU A 880 -12.48 -42.05 -16.73
C LEU A 880 -11.86 -41.83 -15.34
N GLY A 881 -12.66 -41.94 -14.28
CA GLY A 881 -12.17 -41.83 -12.90
C GLY A 881 -11.21 -42.97 -12.54
N GLU A 882 -11.54 -44.21 -12.92
CA GLU A 882 -10.65 -45.37 -12.76
C GLU A 882 -9.34 -45.15 -13.55
N GLN A 883 -9.42 -44.65 -14.79
CA GLN A 883 -8.25 -44.34 -15.61
C GLN A 883 -7.33 -43.30 -14.94
N PHE A 884 -7.88 -42.16 -14.49
CA PHE A 884 -7.09 -41.14 -13.80
C PHE A 884 -6.46 -41.67 -12.52
N PHE A 885 -7.22 -42.41 -11.70
CA PHE A 885 -6.72 -43.00 -10.45
C PHE A 885 -5.53 -43.93 -10.70
N TYR A 886 -5.59 -44.80 -11.72
CA TYR A 886 -4.49 -45.71 -12.03
C TYR A 886 -3.29 -44.99 -12.69
N SER A 887 -3.55 -44.02 -13.57
CA SER A 887 -2.48 -43.25 -14.23
C SER A 887 -1.64 -42.48 -13.21
N MET A 888 -2.26 -41.97 -12.14
CA MET A 888 -1.59 -41.24 -11.06
C MET A 888 -0.42 -42.03 -10.48
N THR A 889 -0.62 -43.33 -10.20
CA THR A 889 0.45 -44.19 -9.66
C THR A 889 1.35 -44.75 -10.75
N LYS A 890 0.79 -45.18 -11.89
CA LYS A 890 1.53 -45.88 -12.93
C LYS A 890 2.41 -44.96 -13.77
N ASP A 891 1.87 -43.82 -14.16
CA ASP A 891 2.48 -42.92 -15.14
C ASP A 891 3.17 -41.72 -14.45
N TYR A 892 2.68 -41.30 -13.27
CA TYR A 892 3.21 -40.14 -12.53
C TYR A 892 3.91 -40.49 -11.22
N ASN A 893 3.86 -41.75 -10.77
CA ASN A 893 4.47 -42.23 -9.53
C ASN A 893 4.00 -41.47 -8.28
N ILE A 894 2.73 -41.06 -8.25
CA ILE A 894 2.10 -40.38 -7.11
C ILE A 894 1.29 -41.43 -6.33
N LEU A 895 1.48 -41.45 -5.01
CA LEU A 895 0.79 -42.36 -4.11
C LEU A 895 -0.60 -41.82 -3.75
N PRO A 896 -1.68 -42.63 -3.81
CA PRO A 896 -3.01 -42.18 -3.43
C PRO A 896 -3.15 -41.90 -1.93
N GLU A 897 -3.60 -40.69 -1.64
CA GLU A 897 -3.99 -40.23 -0.30
C GLU A 897 -5.47 -40.56 0.01
N ILE A 898 -5.88 -40.41 1.28
CA ILE A 898 -7.24 -40.70 1.77
C ILE A 898 -8.32 -40.02 0.91
N ASP A 899 -8.11 -38.77 0.50
CA ASP A 899 -9.06 -37.99 -0.28
C ASP A 899 -9.27 -38.56 -1.70
N HIS A 900 -8.24 -39.14 -2.32
CA HIS A 900 -8.36 -39.80 -3.62
C HIS A 900 -9.26 -41.05 -3.51
N TYR A 901 -9.08 -41.85 -2.45
CA TYR A 901 -9.93 -43.01 -2.21
C TYR A 901 -11.38 -42.58 -1.91
N ALA A 902 -11.56 -41.51 -1.13
CA ALA A 902 -12.88 -40.96 -0.83
C ALA A 902 -13.59 -40.50 -2.11
N CYS A 903 -12.92 -39.78 -3.02
CA CYS A 903 -13.49 -39.37 -4.31
C CYS A 903 -13.89 -40.57 -5.18
N MET A 904 -13.11 -41.64 -5.21
CA MET A 904 -13.48 -42.88 -5.93
C MET A 904 -14.73 -43.54 -5.35
N ILE A 905 -14.88 -43.54 -4.03
CA ILE A 905 -16.06 -44.09 -3.36
C ILE A 905 -17.28 -43.20 -3.62
N ASP A 906 -17.13 -41.87 -3.59
CA ASP A 906 -18.18 -40.92 -3.94
C ASP A 906 -18.63 -41.12 -5.40
N LEU A 907 -17.69 -41.31 -6.33
CA LEU A 907 -17.94 -41.59 -7.74
C LEU A 907 -18.79 -42.86 -7.91
N TYR A 908 -18.37 -43.98 -7.32
CA TYR A 908 -19.16 -45.21 -7.38
C TYR A 908 -20.52 -45.05 -6.71
N GLY A 909 -20.60 -44.27 -5.62
CA GLY A 909 -21.83 -43.99 -4.92
C GLY A 909 -22.83 -43.20 -5.78
N ARG A 910 -22.40 -42.12 -6.40
CA ARG A 910 -23.22 -41.28 -7.29
C ARG A 910 -23.67 -42.01 -8.55
N ALA A 911 -22.83 -42.91 -9.07
CA ALA A 911 -23.15 -43.75 -10.21
C ALA A 911 -23.95 -45.02 -9.85
N ASN A 912 -24.47 -45.14 -8.62
CA ASN A 912 -25.22 -46.29 -8.10
C ASN A 912 -24.48 -47.64 -8.28
N ALA A 913 -23.15 -47.63 -8.16
CA ALA A 913 -22.26 -48.78 -8.31
C ALA A 913 -21.68 -49.25 -6.96
N LEU A 914 -22.52 -49.38 -5.93
CA LEU A 914 -22.09 -49.73 -4.56
C LEU A 914 -21.26 -51.03 -4.46
N GLY A 915 -21.52 -52.00 -5.34
CA GLY A 915 -20.72 -53.23 -5.42
C GLY A 915 -19.26 -52.95 -5.79
N LYS A 916 -19.00 -52.02 -6.73
CA LYS A 916 -17.64 -51.57 -7.07
C LYS A 916 -17.01 -50.83 -5.90
N ALA A 917 -17.77 -49.98 -5.19
CA ALA A 917 -17.29 -49.26 -4.02
C ALA A 917 -16.76 -50.22 -2.93
N ILE A 918 -17.51 -51.29 -2.61
CA ILE A 918 -17.09 -52.30 -1.62
C ILE A 918 -15.84 -53.05 -2.09
N ALA A 919 -15.82 -53.46 -3.36
CA ALA A 919 -14.67 -54.16 -3.93
C ALA A 919 -13.41 -53.28 -3.89
N PHE A 920 -13.58 -51.97 -4.11
CA PHE A 920 -12.50 -50.99 -4.03
C PHE A 920 -12.04 -50.74 -2.59
N MET A 921 -12.96 -50.57 -1.63
CA MET A 921 -12.64 -50.40 -0.20
C MET A 921 -11.80 -51.56 0.37
N ARG A 922 -12.01 -52.79 -0.11
CA ARG A 922 -11.21 -53.96 0.31
C ARG A 922 -9.77 -53.93 -0.21
N LYS A 923 -9.48 -53.16 -1.25
CA LYS A 923 -8.14 -53.02 -1.85
C LYS A 923 -7.35 -51.86 -1.26
N ILE A 924 -7.95 -51.04 -0.39
CA ILE A 924 -7.27 -49.91 0.23
C ILE A 924 -6.18 -50.47 1.18
N PRO A 925 -4.91 -50.07 1.03
CA PRO A 925 -3.78 -50.67 1.75
C PRO A 925 -3.70 -50.28 3.23
N THR A 926 -4.56 -49.37 3.69
CA THR A 926 -4.61 -48.84 5.07
C THR A 926 -5.94 -49.20 5.75
N GLU A 927 -6.00 -49.05 7.08
CA GLU A 927 -7.30 -49.09 7.76
C GLU A 927 -8.24 -48.01 7.21
N LEU A 928 -9.53 -48.35 7.14
CA LEU A 928 -10.55 -47.46 6.58
C LEU A 928 -10.71 -46.24 7.48
N ASP A 929 -10.27 -45.10 6.95
CA ASP A 929 -10.40 -43.81 7.60
C ASP A 929 -11.88 -43.38 7.73
N ALA A 930 -12.16 -42.52 8.71
CA ALA A 930 -13.50 -42.02 8.97
C ALA A 930 -14.08 -41.19 7.80
N VAL A 931 -13.24 -40.52 7.00
CA VAL A 931 -13.65 -39.82 5.78
C VAL A 931 -14.19 -40.82 4.75
N ILE A 932 -13.44 -41.89 4.48
CA ILE A 932 -13.82 -42.96 3.55
C ILE A 932 -15.14 -43.62 3.96
N LEU A 933 -15.26 -43.98 5.25
CA LEU A 933 -16.47 -44.60 5.80
C LEU A 933 -17.67 -43.64 5.75
N GLY A 934 -17.44 -42.36 6.05
CA GLY A 934 -18.44 -41.31 5.93
C GLY A 934 -18.94 -41.14 4.49
N THR A 935 -18.04 -41.09 3.51
CA THR A 935 -18.41 -40.98 2.09
C THR A 935 -19.19 -42.21 1.62
N PHE A 936 -18.78 -43.42 2.03
CA PHE A 936 -19.53 -44.65 1.73
C PHE A 936 -20.94 -44.63 2.35
N LEU A 937 -21.12 -44.13 3.57
CA LEU A 937 -22.46 -43.99 4.17
C LEU A 937 -23.34 -43.00 3.41
N THR A 938 -22.76 -41.91 2.91
CA THR A 938 -23.48 -40.98 2.02
C THR A 938 -23.91 -41.71 0.74
N ALA A 939 -23.04 -42.52 0.14
CA ALA A 939 -23.38 -43.35 -1.01
C ALA A 939 -24.52 -44.34 -0.70
N CYS A 940 -24.47 -45.04 0.45
CA CYS A 940 -25.54 -45.95 0.88
C CYS A 940 -26.87 -45.23 1.06
N ARG A 941 -26.86 -44.03 1.68
CA ARG A 941 -28.07 -43.19 1.84
C ARG A 941 -28.67 -42.81 0.49
N THR A 942 -27.83 -42.35 -0.44
CA THR A 942 -28.28 -41.85 -1.75
C THR A 942 -28.88 -42.97 -2.61
N ASN A 943 -28.44 -44.22 -2.39
CA ASN A 943 -28.94 -45.40 -3.08
C ASN A 943 -29.92 -46.26 -2.24
N GLY A 944 -30.38 -45.77 -1.09
CA GLY A 944 -31.37 -46.48 -0.24
C GLY A 944 -30.92 -47.84 0.30
N ASN A 945 -29.62 -48.06 0.55
CA ASN A 945 -29.08 -49.36 0.95
C ASN A 945 -28.61 -49.37 2.43
N THR A 946 -29.56 -49.56 3.34
CA THR A 946 -29.31 -49.51 4.80
C THR A 946 -28.52 -50.70 5.35
N GLU A 947 -28.57 -51.85 4.70
CA GLU A 947 -27.82 -53.03 5.11
C GLU A 947 -26.31 -52.79 5.02
N LEU A 948 -25.85 -52.23 3.90
CA LEU A 948 -24.45 -51.86 3.71
C LEU A 948 -24.03 -50.71 4.65
N ALA A 949 -24.94 -49.79 4.97
CA ALA A 949 -24.68 -48.74 5.94
C ALA A 949 -24.47 -49.30 7.36
N ARG A 950 -25.25 -50.31 7.75
CA ARG A 950 -25.13 -51.00 9.03
C ARG A 950 -23.77 -51.69 9.19
N MET A 951 -23.23 -52.25 8.10
CA MET A 951 -21.89 -52.85 8.09
C MET A 951 -20.76 -51.83 8.30
N ALA A 952 -20.93 -50.59 7.84
CA ALA A 952 -19.96 -49.51 8.01
C ALA A 952 -20.13 -48.75 9.35
N GLU A 953 -21.29 -48.86 10.00
CA GLU A 953 -21.63 -48.18 11.26
C GLU A 953 -20.62 -48.50 12.37
N GLU A 954 -20.39 -49.77 12.64
CA GLU A 954 -19.59 -50.19 13.80
C GLU A 954 -18.15 -49.69 13.69
N LYS A 955 -17.58 -49.77 12.48
CA LYS A 955 -16.22 -49.31 12.21
C LYS A 955 -16.12 -47.78 12.31
N LEU A 956 -17.09 -47.02 11.77
CA LEU A 956 -17.09 -45.56 11.90
C LEU A 956 -17.22 -45.10 13.36
N LEU A 957 -18.09 -45.74 14.14
CA LEU A 957 -18.30 -45.39 15.54
C LEU A 957 -17.14 -45.80 16.46
N GLN A 958 -16.33 -46.78 16.04
CA GLN A 958 -15.06 -47.09 16.70
C GLN A 958 -14.00 -46.03 16.39
N THR A 959 -13.89 -45.59 15.14
CA THR A 959 -12.86 -44.60 14.71
C THR A 959 -13.16 -43.17 15.18
N GLU A 960 -14.41 -42.70 15.11
CA GLU A 960 -14.79 -41.31 15.41
C GLU A 960 -15.97 -41.21 16.41
N GLY A 961 -16.04 -42.10 17.40
CA GLY A 961 -17.14 -42.18 18.36
C GLY A 961 -17.35 -40.96 19.29
N CYS A 962 -16.53 -39.93 19.19
CA CYS A 962 -16.64 -38.64 19.87
C CYS A 962 -17.16 -37.51 18.95
N ASN A 963 -17.27 -37.74 17.64
CA ASN A 963 -17.73 -36.74 16.67
C ASN A 963 -19.26 -36.81 16.47
N GLY A 964 -19.97 -35.73 16.82
CA GLY A 964 -21.43 -35.64 16.71
C GLY A 964 -21.98 -35.71 15.29
N ASP A 965 -21.21 -35.24 14.30
CA ASP A 965 -21.65 -35.20 12.89
C ASP A 965 -21.82 -36.61 12.31
N ARG A 966 -20.99 -37.57 12.74
CA ARG A 966 -21.07 -38.98 12.30
C ARG A 966 -22.34 -39.66 12.82
N TYR A 967 -22.74 -39.38 14.05
CA TYR A 967 -24.02 -39.84 14.60
C TYR A 967 -25.20 -39.24 13.83
N VAL A 968 -25.12 -37.97 13.45
CA VAL A 968 -26.16 -37.31 12.64
C VAL A 968 -26.23 -37.93 11.23
N GLN A 969 -25.08 -38.19 10.61
CA GLN A 969 -24.98 -38.80 9.29
C GLN A 969 -25.63 -40.19 9.28
N LEU A 970 -25.30 -41.05 10.26
CA LEU A 970 -25.93 -42.37 10.45
C LEU A 970 -27.44 -42.28 10.69
N ALA A 971 -27.87 -41.34 11.54
CA ALA A 971 -29.30 -41.12 11.80
C ALA A 971 -30.05 -40.69 10.53
N ASN A 972 -29.42 -39.90 9.66
CA ASN A 972 -30.00 -39.48 8.38
C ASN A 972 -30.09 -40.63 7.37
N VAL A 973 -29.17 -41.61 7.42
CA VAL A 973 -29.26 -42.82 6.57
C VAL A 973 -30.49 -43.63 6.91
N TYR A 974 -30.71 -43.95 8.19
CA TYR A 974 -31.88 -44.71 8.64
C TYR A 974 -33.20 -43.93 8.47
N ALA A 975 -33.16 -42.60 8.63
CA ALA A 975 -34.33 -41.76 8.36
C ALA A 975 -34.74 -41.77 6.88
N ALA A 976 -33.77 -41.78 5.95
CA ALA A 976 -34.05 -41.82 4.51
C ALA A 976 -34.72 -43.12 4.06
N ASP A 977 -34.50 -44.21 4.80
CA ASP A 977 -35.10 -45.54 4.58
C ASP A 977 -36.41 -45.75 5.38
N GLY A 978 -36.85 -44.75 6.15
CA GLY A 978 -38.04 -44.83 7.00
C GLY A 978 -37.88 -45.68 8.27
N ASN A 979 -36.66 -46.10 8.62
CA ASN A 979 -36.37 -46.90 9.81
C ASN A 979 -36.18 -46.01 11.06
N TRP A 980 -37.30 -45.54 11.62
CA TRP A 980 -37.34 -44.59 12.73
C TRP A 980 -36.77 -45.15 14.05
N ASP A 981 -36.87 -46.46 14.26
CA ASP A 981 -36.36 -47.12 15.47
C ASP A 981 -34.83 -47.11 15.51
N GLU A 982 -34.18 -47.45 14.40
CA GLU A 982 -32.71 -47.39 14.28
C GLU A 982 -32.18 -45.95 14.36
N MET A 983 -32.88 -45.00 13.72
CA MET A 983 -32.58 -43.56 13.88
C MET A 983 -32.64 -43.12 15.35
N GLY A 984 -33.68 -43.56 16.06
CA GLY A 984 -33.85 -43.35 17.49
C GLY A 984 -32.71 -43.94 18.32
N ARG A 985 -32.26 -45.17 18.01
CA ARG A 985 -31.11 -45.83 18.65
C ARG A 985 -29.83 -44.99 18.52
N ILE A 986 -29.51 -44.54 17.30
CA ILE A 986 -28.31 -43.74 17.04
C ILE A 986 -28.36 -42.40 17.80
N ARG A 987 -29.51 -41.69 17.77
CA ARG A 987 -29.66 -40.43 18.51
C ARG A 987 -29.62 -40.60 20.03
N LYS A 988 -30.15 -41.71 20.57
CA LYS A 988 -30.05 -42.04 22.00
C LYS A 988 -28.61 -42.31 22.40
N ARG A 989 -27.85 -43.04 21.57
CA ARG A 989 -26.43 -43.33 21.79
C ARG A 989 -25.56 -42.06 21.75
N MET A 990 -25.87 -41.12 20.85
CA MET A 990 -25.24 -39.80 20.79
C MET A 990 -25.47 -39.00 22.09
N ARG A 991 -26.72 -38.90 22.55
CA ARG A 991 -27.07 -38.19 23.80
C ARG A 991 -26.45 -38.82 25.04
N GLY A 992 -26.37 -40.15 25.10
CA GLY A 992 -25.76 -40.86 26.23
C GLY A 992 -24.25 -40.64 26.40
N LYS A 993 -23.59 -40.00 25.42
CA LYS A 993 -22.16 -39.64 25.47
C LYS A 993 -21.92 -38.13 25.65
N ASP A 994 -22.95 -37.33 25.96
CA ASP A 994 -22.89 -35.85 26.01
C ASP A 994 -22.37 -35.17 24.72
N ILE A 995 -22.48 -35.87 23.58
CA ILE A 995 -22.07 -35.33 22.28
C ILE A 995 -23.18 -34.42 21.75
N LYS A 996 -22.89 -33.13 21.59
CA LYS A 996 -23.85 -32.13 21.10
C LYS A 996 -23.91 -32.11 19.58
N LYS A 997 -25.11 -31.91 19.03
CA LYS A 997 -25.33 -31.65 17.61
C LYS A 997 -24.92 -30.20 17.30
N THR A 998 -24.01 -30.04 16.36
CA THR A 998 -23.76 -28.79 15.62
C THR A 998 -24.99 -28.52 14.75
N ALA A 999 -25.71 -27.43 15.04
CA ALA A 999 -26.86 -27.06 14.23
C ALA A 999 -26.38 -26.54 12.88
N GLY A 1000 -26.86 -27.14 11.79
CA GLY A 1000 -26.58 -26.63 10.45
C GLY A 1000 -27.16 -25.23 10.31
N CYS A 1001 -26.31 -24.28 9.90
CA CYS A 1001 -26.70 -22.92 9.58
C CYS A 1001 -26.53 -22.68 8.08
N SER A 1002 -27.49 -21.98 7.49
CA SER A 1002 -27.44 -21.43 6.14
C SER A 1002 -27.64 -19.92 6.27
N TRP A 1003 -27.04 -19.13 5.39
CA TRP A 1003 -27.17 -17.69 5.51
C TRP A 1003 -27.12 -17.01 4.16
N LEU A 1004 -27.80 -15.88 4.07
CA LEU A 1004 -28.06 -15.13 2.85
C LEU A 1004 -27.73 -13.66 3.07
N TYR A 1005 -27.11 -13.03 2.08
CA TYR A 1005 -26.84 -11.60 2.06
C TYR A 1005 -27.94 -10.90 1.27
N VAL A 1006 -28.73 -10.03 1.91
CA VAL A 1006 -29.83 -9.28 1.27
C VAL A 1006 -29.80 -7.85 1.81
N ASP A 1007 -29.84 -6.86 0.92
CA ASP A 1007 -29.90 -5.43 1.27
C ASP A 1007 -28.85 -4.97 2.31
N ASN A 1008 -27.58 -5.41 2.15
CA ASN A 1008 -26.47 -5.17 3.09
C ASN A 1008 -26.61 -5.81 4.49
N GLY A 1009 -27.56 -6.72 4.69
CA GLY A 1009 -27.71 -7.52 5.91
C GLY A 1009 -27.39 -8.99 5.71
N VAL A 1010 -26.76 -9.62 6.72
CA VAL A 1010 -26.58 -11.08 6.77
C VAL A 1010 -27.77 -11.69 7.52
N HIS A 1011 -28.49 -12.56 6.84
CA HIS A 1011 -29.64 -13.29 7.38
C HIS A 1011 -29.23 -14.73 7.65
N ILE A 1012 -29.14 -15.11 8.93
CA ILE A 1012 -28.75 -16.46 9.35
C ILE A 1012 -30.01 -17.29 9.61
N PHE A 1013 -30.05 -18.47 9.02
CA PHE A 1013 -31.11 -19.46 9.16
C PHE A 1013 -30.51 -20.72 9.75
N THR A 1014 -30.87 -20.98 11.00
CA THR A 1014 -30.51 -22.25 11.65
C THR A 1014 -31.56 -23.30 11.31
N SER A 1015 -31.17 -24.57 11.14
CA SER A 1015 -32.15 -25.64 10.86
C SER A 1015 -33.23 -25.72 11.95
N GLY A 1016 -34.49 -25.43 11.58
CA GLY A 1016 -35.64 -25.38 12.50
C GLY A 1016 -35.92 -23.99 13.11
N ASP A 1017 -35.17 -22.98 12.72
CA ASP A 1017 -35.31 -21.60 13.21
C ASP A 1017 -36.51 -20.87 12.56
N ARG A 1018 -37.25 -20.11 13.36
CA ARG A 1018 -38.37 -19.24 12.95
C ARG A 1018 -38.23 -17.82 13.47
N THR A 1019 -37.09 -17.47 14.07
CA THR A 1019 -36.86 -16.19 14.75
C THR A 1019 -36.64 -15.02 13.79
N HIS A 1020 -36.46 -15.29 12.49
CA HIS A 1020 -36.31 -14.28 11.46
C HIS A 1020 -37.54 -13.36 11.36
N SER A 1021 -37.34 -12.04 11.26
CA SER A 1021 -38.42 -11.04 11.25
C SER A 1021 -39.43 -11.20 10.10
N LYS A 1022 -39.00 -11.80 8.99
CA LYS A 1022 -39.84 -12.15 7.83
C LYS A 1022 -40.15 -13.65 7.71
N SER A 1023 -40.00 -14.44 8.78
CA SER A 1023 -40.08 -15.91 8.73
C SER A 1023 -41.39 -16.40 8.10
N GLU A 1024 -42.53 -15.82 8.47
CA GLU A 1024 -43.85 -16.20 7.93
C GLU A 1024 -43.93 -16.04 6.40
N ALA A 1025 -43.48 -14.90 5.86
CA ALA A 1025 -43.44 -14.66 4.42
C ALA A 1025 -42.46 -15.60 3.69
N ILE A 1026 -41.31 -15.89 4.30
CA ILE A 1026 -40.32 -16.82 3.75
C ILE A 1026 -40.90 -18.23 3.67
N TYR A 1027 -41.52 -18.74 4.74
CA TYR A 1027 -42.10 -20.08 4.75
C TYR A 1027 -43.34 -20.20 3.82
N LEU A 1028 -44.14 -19.14 3.66
CA LEU A 1028 -45.23 -19.10 2.67
C LEU A 1028 -44.69 -19.16 1.24
N THR A 1029 -43.65 -18.39 0.94
CA THR A 1029 -43.01 -18.40 -0.39
C THR A 1029 -42.35 -19.76 -0.66
N LEU A 1030 -41.68 -20.34 0.35
CA LEU A 1030 -41.07 -21.65 0.23
C LEU A 1030 -42.13 -22.74 -0.02
N ALA A 1031 -43.29 -22.66 0.63
CA ALA A 1031 -44.40 -23.58 0.38
C ALA A 1031 -44.91 -23.47 -1.07
N SER A 1032 -45.10 -22.25 -1.58
CA SER A 1032 -45.50 -22.00 -2.97
C SER A 1032 -44.48 -22.52 -3.99
N LEU A 1033 -43.18 -22.27 -3.76
CA LEU A 1033 -42.11 -22.78 -4.63
C LEU A 1033 -41.99 -24.30 -4.57
N THR A 1034 -42.24 -24.89 -3.38
CA THR A 1034 -42.24 -26.35 -3.22
C THR A 1034 -43.41 -26.97 -3.99
N GLU A 1035 -44.58 -26.33 -3.96
CA GLU A 1035 -45.75 -26.73 -4.74
C GLU A 1035 -45.48 -26.65 -6.26
N GLU A 1036 -44.90 -25.54 -6.75
CA GLU A 1036 -44.44 -25.41 -8.15
C GLU A 1036 -43.39 -26.45 -8.54
N LEU A 1037 -42.44 -26.76 -7.64
CA LEU A 1037 -41.42 -27.79 -7.87
C LEU A 1037 -42.03 -29.19 -7.93
N TYR A 1038 -43.05 -29.49 -7.13
CA TYR A 1038 -43.78 -30.75 -7.23
C TYR A 1038 -44.65 -30.82 -8.49
N GLU A 1039 -45.22 -29.71 -8.94
CA GLU A 1039 -45.96 -29.63 -10.22
C GLU A 1039 -45.02 -29.81 -11.43
N THR A 1040 -43.82 -29.25 -11.40
CA THR A 1040 -42.82 -29.40 -12.47
C THR A 1040 -42.09 -30.75 -12.43
N ALA A 1041 -41.89 -31.34 -11.25
CA ALA A 1041 -41.35 -32.70 -11.10
C ALA A 1041 -42.41 -33.80 -11.33
N GLY A 1042 -43.70 -33.44 -11.32
CA GLY A 1042 -44.85 -34.32 -11.58
C GLY A 1042 -45.15 -34.63 -13.05
N ALA A 1043 -44.18 -34.41 -13.95
CA ALA A 1043 -44.23 -34.78 -15.36
C ALA A 1043 -43.11 -35.75 -15.77
N ILE A 1044 -42.84 -36.76 -14.92
CA ILE A 1044 -42.13 -38.00 -15.31
C ILE A 1044 -42.98 -39.21 -14.93
#